data_AF-A0A8W8JLZ4-F1
#
_entry.id   AF-A0A8W8JLZ4-F1
#
_cell.length_a   1.000
_cell.length_b   1.000
_cell.length_c   1.000
_cell.angle_alpha   90.00
_cell.angle_beta   90.00
_cell.angle_gamma   90.00
#
_symmetry.space_group_name_H-M   'P 1'
#
loop_
_entity.id
_entity.type
_entity.pdbx_description
1 polymer ?
#
loop_
_entity_poly.entity_id
_entity_poly.type
_entity_poly.pdbx_seq_one_letter_code
_entity_poly.pdbx_strand_id
1 'polypeptide(L)'
;MGHQRQWSIALFGTFLASIVRLNECGKLDGYKFPVYSTQSCPLNQTEWSERSSALNCSKRNGYMCLPNQNFTELLEFCYTERLIRIQEGVCLYLVKHVSKVNAYNCSRFRYGCHTAFYLSNRIFEHPACTSIGEGCFLAEPSCERSSSTFSPITTKKIHSGRIPSNDRDYSVFLAAILLGLIILICIFIVLSIHYQRKWPVCKRNNDAECPNVKEHQPLLAKNSDKPTQKEPPTYQNEIFDLWQNENNMFIPTKASEEVEKVTESTNLVIVTGYSGSGKSAIIQHIALKYRERGWNVKPVNEVNEIVNEETFERKLFVFDDPIGKESLDEISYSSWVKNEKKLKARLKTVTILISTRKCVLCDPRVKGLLKIDSNIVDIDDEIFKLTDDEKRKILKIYAPDINLSEEEWTEIFKIKTYFPLLCNLYSSNTKYQKDGLRFFKEPVDVFKEEIHSYRNARNKEKYCALVLLIFFNNNLCVNDILEHEFSSNKFKHSLELCGMNSNTAPFTIGDHLKSLEGFFVKRIGDTYMFYHDFVMEVTTFVFGTDYPVDLVNYADIGFLRRKVKLETCFVQNDPLTIYLSNNYILNLGNRLFSDIFGERLLDVVLNPCLRNKKVIEVFTKEIDDHPEKLKMLAERKELKIEQQQAYKNLLLSKLAFPAFVHQLENFKARKVYTTNT
;
A
#
# COMPACT_ATOMS: atom_id res chain seq x y z
N MET A 1 3.47 34.58 24.82
CA MET A 1 4.14 33.63 23.89
C MET A 1 4.29 32.20 24.46
N GLY A 2 4.26 31.96 25.79
CA GLY A 2 4.32 30.59 26.36
C GLY A 2 3.05 29.74 26.20
N HIS A 3 1.87 30.35 26.17
CA HIS A 3 0.61 29.60 26.11
C HIS A 3 0.32 29.01 24.72
N GLN A 4 0.56 29.75 23.64
CA GLN A 4 0.33 29.31 22.25
C GLN A 4 1.23 28.11 21.88
N ARG A 5 2.42 28.02 22.48
CA ARG A 5 3.40 26.94 22.36
C ARG A 5 2.91 25.61 22.97
N GLN A 6 2.13 25.66 24.07
CA GLN A 6 1.54 24.46 24.69
C GLN A 6 0.35 23.90 23.90
N TRP A 7 -0.43 24.76 23.22
CA TRP A 7 -1.59 24.33 22.45
C TRP A 7 -1.21 23.68 21.10
N SER A 8 -0.17 24.17 20.41
CA SER A 8 0.35 23.56 19.17
C SER A 8 0.89 22.13 19.42
N ILE A 9 1.61 21.93 20.52
CA ILE A 9 2.16 20.63 20.94
C ILE A 9 1.04 19.65 21.32
N ALA A 10 -0.01 20.12 22.01
CA ALA A 10 -1.15 19.29 22.37
C ALA A 10 -2.00 18.88 21.15
N LEU A 11 -2.22 19.80 20.19
CA LEU A 11 -2.97 19.57 18.95
C LEU A 11 -2.26 18.60 18.00
N PHE A 12 -0.95 18.76 17.82
CA PHE A 12 -0.13 17.86 17.00
C PHE A 12 0.06 16.50 17.69
N GLY A 13 0.19 16.49 19.02
CA GLY A 13 0.18 15.27 19.84
C GLY A 13 -1.13 14.48 19.70
N THR A 14 -2.29 15.14 19.62
CA THR A 14 -3.57 14.47 19.34
C THR A 14 -3.72 14.01 17.89
N PHE A 15 -3.20 14.77 16.92
CA PHE A 15 -3.16 14.40 15.50
C PHE A 15 -2.32 13.14 15.28
N LEU A 16 -1.11 13.09 15.83
CA LEU A 16 -0.24 11.92 15.76
C LEU A 16 -0.76 10.76 16.58
N ALA A 17 -1.33 10.98 17.76
CA ALA A 17 -1.99 9.91 18.52
C ALA A 17 -3.15 9.28 17.73
N SER A 18 -3.85 10.05 16.88
CA SER A 18 -4.91 9.52 16.01
C SER A 18 -4.39 8.74 14.80
N ILE A 19 -3.22 9.11 14.25
CA ILE A 19 -2.50 8.35 13.22
C ILE A 19 -1.84 7.09 13.80
N VAL A 20 -1.35 7.17 15.04
CA VAL A 20 -0.75 6.06 15.81
C VAL A 20 -1.77 4.97 16.12
N ARG A 21 -3.06 5.31 16.28
CA ARG A 21 -4.14 4.33 16.49
C ARG A 21 -4.44 3.41 15.30
N LEU A 22 -3.92 3.68 14.11
CA LEU A 22 -3.97 2.74 13.00
C LEU A 22 -2.71 1.86 13.04
N ASN A 23 -2.86 0.67 13.63
CA ASN A 23 -1.87 -0.41 13.81
C ASN A 23 -0.82 -0.24 14.92
N GLU A 24 -1.23 -0.18 16.19
CA GLU A 24 -0.32 -0.46 17.32
C GLU A 24 -0.06 -1.96 17.44
N CYS A 25 1.21 -2.37 17.30
CA CYS A 25 1.78 -3.52 17.99
C CYS A 25 3.09 -3.03 18.61
N GLY A 26 2.97 -2.24 19.68
CA GLY A 26 4.10 -1.65 20.38
C GLY A 26 4.54 -2.57 21.52
N LYS A 27 5.83 -2.92 21.56
CA LYS A 27 6.41 -3.61 22.72
C LYS A 27 6.30 -2.70 23.95
N LEU A 28 5.82 -3.25 25.06
CA LEU A 28 5.59 -2.52 26.31
C LEU A 28 6.75 -2.73 27.29
N ASP A 29 7.14 -1.64 27.96
CA ASP A 29 8.18 -1.66 28.99
C ASP A 29 7.63 -2.04 30.38
N GLY A 30 8.52 -2.59 31.22
CA GLY A 30 8.23 -2.94 32.62
C GLY A 30 7.77 -4.38 32.85
N TYR A 31 7.85 -5.24 31.83
CA TYR A 31 7.63 -6.68 31.92
C TYR A 31 8.97 -7.45 31.90
N LYS A 32 9.02 -8.64 32.51
CA LYS A 32 10.21 -9.51 32.59
C LYS A 32 10.51 -10.27 31.29
N PHE A 33 9.61 -10.20 30.32
CA PHE A 33 9.72 -10.80 28.99
C PHE A 33 9.07 -9.87 27.96
N PRO A 34 9.33 -10.03 26.65
CA PRO A 34 8.69 -9.23 25.62
C PRO A 34 7.16 -9.37 25.66
N VAL A 35 6.48 -8.24 25.83
CA VAL A 35 5.01 -8.12 25.82
C VAL A 35 4.64 -7.03 24.83
N TYR A 36 3.62 -7.28 24.02
CA TYR A 36 3.17 -6.37 22.97
C TYR A 36 1.71 -6.01 23.21
N SER A 37 1.35 -4.74 23.02
CA SER A 37 -0.06 -4.34 22.98
C SER A 37 -0.72 -4.85 21.70
N THR A 38 -1.98 -5.27 21.77
CA THR A 38 -2.77 -5.71 20.62
C THR A 38 -4.19 -5.17 20.72
N GLN A 39 -4.85 -4.95 19.57
CA GLN A 39 -6.23 -4.45 19.53
C GLN A 39 -7.27 -5.57 19.71
N SER A 40 -6.88 -6.81 19.37
CA SER A 40 -7.74 -7.98 19.49
C SER A 40 -6.91 -9.23 19.74
N CYS A 41 -7.47 -10.17 20.50
CA CYS A 41 -6.94 -11.52 20.57
C CYS A 41 -7.35 -12.35 19.35
N PRO A 42 -6.62 -13.44 19.05
CA PRO A 42 -6.96 -14.30 17.92
C PRO A 42 -8.41 -14.78 17.97
N LEU A 43 -9.07 -14.85 16.82
CA LEU A 43 -10.47 -15.28 16.71
C LEU A 43 -10.62 -16.76 16.35
N ASN A 44 -9.55 -17.41 15.90
CA ASN A 44 -9.55 -18.82 15.53
C ASN A 44 -8.15 -19.46 15.68
N GLN A 45 -8.08 -20.78 15.50
CA GLN A 45 -6.84 -21.55 15.64
C GLN A 45 -5.76 -21.15 14.61
N THR A 46 -6.16 -20.76 13.39
CA THR A 46 -5.23 -20.35 12.33
C THR A 46 -4.54 -19.05 12.72
N GLU A 47 -5.31 -18.02 13.10
CA GLU A 47 -4.78 -16.73 13.54
C GLU A 47 -3.93 -16.88 14.81
N TRP A 48 -4.34 -17.74 15.74
CA TRP A 48 -3.54 -18.07 16.92
C TRP A 48 -2.17 -18.64 16.54
N SER A 49 -2.14 -19.56 15.57
CA SER A 49 -0.91 -20.22 15.13
C SER A 49 0.02 -19.26 14.36
N GLU A 50 -0.55 -18.39 13.54
CA GLU A 50 0.18 -17.33 12.84
C GLU A 50 0.80 -16.34 13.83
N ARG A 51 0.03 -15.84 14.80
CA ARG A 51 0.52 -14.89 15.81
C ARG A 51 1.53 -15.52 16.77
N SER A 52 1.32 -16.76 17.18
CA SER A 52 2.30 -17.54 17.96
C SER A 52 3.62 -17.67 17.21
N SER A 53 3.56 -17.94 15.89
CA SER A 53 4.74 -18.06 15.04
C SER A 53 5.43 -16.70 14.84
N ALA A 54 4.65 -15.63 14.64
CA ALA A 54 5.17 -14.27 14.48
C ALA A 54 5.95 -13.77 15.72
N LEU A 55 5.56 -14.21 16.93
CA LEU A 55 6.27 -13.91 18.18
C LEU A 55 7.38 -14.92 18.52
N ASN A 56 7.64 -15.91 17.66
CA ASN A 56 8.61 -16.98 17.89
C ASN A 56 8.36 -17.76 19.20
N CYS A 57 7.09 -17.95 19.59
CA CYS A 57 6.76 -18.80 20.74
C CYS A 57 7.09 -20.27 20.41
N SER A 58 7.65 -21.00 21.37
CA SER A 58 8.24 -22.32 21.14
C SER A 58 7.57 -23.41 21.98
N LYS A 59 8.03 -24.66 21.88
CA LYS A 59 7.56 -25.75 22.75
C LYS A 59 7.84 -25.51 24.25
N ARG A 60 8.69 -24.54 24.60
CA ARG A 60 9.00 -24.16 25.98
C ARG A 60 8.20 -22.96 26.50
N ASN A 61 7.78 -22.06 25.60
CA ASN A 61 7.06 -20.83 25.98
C ASN A 61 5.77 -20.70 25.14
N GLY A 62 4.59 -20.74 25.77
CA GLY A 62 3.30 -20.72 25.08
C GLY A 62 2.82 -19.31 24.73
N TYR A 63 2.25 -19.14 23.53
CA TYR A 63 1.59 -17.88 23.15
C TYR A 63 0.37 -17.63 24.03
N MET A 64 0.23 -16.40 24.52
CA MET A 64 -0.93 -15.92 25.25
C MET A 64 -1.38 -14.59 24.69
N CYS A 65 -2.70 -14.38 24.68
CA CYS A 65 -3.31 -13.07 24.48
C CYS A 65 -4.30 -12.81 25.62
N LEU A 66 -4.01 -11.83 26.48
CA LEU A 66 -4.73 -11.58 27.73
C LEU A 66 -4.77 -10.07 28.04
N PRO A 67 -5.78 -9.58 28.78
CA PRO A 67 -5.77 -8.21 29.31
C PRO A 67 -4.59 -7.91 30.26
N ASN A 68 -4.25 -6.64 30.40
CA ASN A 68 -3.42 -6.16 31.51
C ASN A 68 -4.21 -6.15 32.84
N GLN A 69 -3.50 -5.95 33.96
CA GLN A 69 -4.09 -5.90 35.30
C GLN A 69 -5.15 -4.81 35.53
N ASN A 70 -5.18 -3.78 34.70
CA ASN A 70 -6.14 -2.68 34.81
C ASN A 70 -7.32 -2.85 33.81
N PHE A 71 -7.33 -3.91 33.01
CA PHE A 71 -8.31 -4.17 31.95
C PHE A 71 -8.48 -2.99 30.97
N THR A 72 -7.39 -2.29 30.66
CA THR A 72 -7.37 -1.14 29.74
C THR A 72 -6.77 -1.46 28.37
N GLU A 73 -5.98 -2.53 28.27
CA GLU A 73 -5.28 -2.93 27.05
C GLU A 73 -5.20 -4.46 26.96
N LEU A 74 -5.24 -5.01 25.74
CA LEU A 74 -4.96 -6.41 25.47
C LEU A 74 -3.48 -6.57 25.15
N LEU A 75 -2.92 -7.67 25.62
CA LEU A 75 -1.50 -7.97 25.54
C LEU A 75 -1.30 -9.30 24.84
N GLU A 76 -0.29 -9.39 23.98
CA GLU A 76 0.19 -10.65 23.42
C GLU A 76 1.67 -10.88 23.72
N PHE A 77 2.02 -12.12 24.10
CA PHE A 77 3.35 -12.47 24.59
C PHE A 77 3.58 -14.00 24.58
N CYS A 78 4.85 -14.41 24.62
CA CYS A 78 5.22 -15.80 24.91
C CYS A 78 5.45 -15.98 26.42
N TYR A 79 4.59 -16.74 27.08
CA TYR A 79 4.68 -16.99 28.51
C TYR A 79 5.56 -18.20 28.81
N THR A 80 6.16 -18.24 30.01
CA THR A 80 7.10 -19.31 30.41
C THR A 80 6.43 -20.69 30.53
N GLU A 81 5.10 -20.75 30.63
CA GLU A 81 4.34 -22.00 30.60
C GLU A 81 3.85 -22.30 29.19
N ARG A 82 4.03 -23.55 28.73
CA ARG A 82 3.62 -23.97 27.38
C ARG A 82 2.09 -23.94 27.20
N LEU A 83 1.36 -24.45 28.18
CA LEU A 83 -0.11 -24.51 28.21
C LEU A 83 -0.57 -24.31 29.65
N ILE A 84 -1.44 -23.33 29.87
CA ILE A 84 -2.10 -23.15 31.17
C ILE A 84 -3.46 -23.82 31.12
N ARG A 85 -3.76 -24.66 32.11
CA ARG A 85 -5.09 -25.20 32.33
C ARG A 85 -5.92 -24.16 33.10
N ILE A 86 -6.89 -23.57 32.40
CA ILE A 86 -7.76 -22.53 32.93
C ILE A 86 -8.98 -23.22 33.54
N GLN A 87 -9.16 -23.07 34.86
CA GLN A 87 -10.27 -23.69 35.60
C GLN A 87 -11.58 -22.96 35.32
N GLU A 88 -12.71 -23.68 35.41
CA GLU A 88 -14.05 -23.12 35.24
C GLU A 88 -14.26 -21.84 36.06
N GLY A 89 -15.06 -20.90 35.54
CA GLY A 89 -15.37 -19.67 36.25
C GLY A 89 -14.26 -18.62 36.30
N VAL A 90 -13.15 -18.79 35.56
CA VAL A 90 -11.97 -17.91 35.64
C VAL A 90 -11.48 -17.40 34.29
N CYS A 91 -11.36 -16.07 34.13
CA CYS A 91 -10.58 -15.46 33.04
C CYS A 91 -9.15 -15.14 33.53
N LEU A 92 -8.20 -14.91 32.62
CA LEU A 92 -6.81 -14.62 32.97
C LEU A 92 -6.42 -13.19 32.59
N TYR A 93 -5.44 -12.62 33.30
CA TYR A 93 -4.83 -11.33 32.99
C TYR A 93 -3.35 -11.30 33.40
N LEU A 94 -2.55 -10.38 32.83
CA LEU A 94 -1.13 -10.26 33.15
C LEU A 94 -0.87 -9.13 34.15
N VAL A 95 -0.19 -9.46 35.26
CA VAL A 95 0.28 -8.50 36.27
C VAL A 95 1.63 -7.92 35.85
N LYS A 96 1.74 -6.59 35.75
CA LYS A 96 2.90 -5.92 35.15
C LYS A 96 4.20 -6.16 35.92
N HIS A 97 4.24 -5.75 37.20
CA HIS A 97 5.47 -5.72 38.01
C HIS A 97 6.13 -7.10 38.20
N VAL A 98 5.32 -8.16 38.31
CA VAL A 98 5.83 -9.53 38.49
C VAL A 98 5.86 -10.32 37.18
N SER A 99 5.18 -9.83 36.14
CA SER A 99 4.97 -10.50 34.86
C SER A 99 4.44 -11.92 35.02
N LYS A 100 3.47 -12.07 35.92
CA LYS A 100 2.78 -13.34 36.19
C LYS A 100 1.34 -13.24 35.74
N VAL A 101 0.87 -14.31 35.12
CA VAL A 101 -0.54 -14.49 34.78
C VAL A 101 -1.32 -14.75 36.07
N ASN A 102 -2.42 -14.03 36.25
CA ASN A 102 -3.31 -14.15 37.41
C ASN A 102 -4.75 -14.38 36.96
N ALA A 103 -5.60 -14.79 37.90
CA ALA A 103 -6.96 -15.22 37.69
C ALA A 103 -7.97 -14.12 38.07
N TYR A 104 -9.00 -13.96 37.24
CA TYR A 104 -10.17 -13.12 37.48
C TYR A 104 -11.42 -13.99 37.52
N ASN A 105 -12.24 -13.85 38.56
CA ASN A 105 -13.47 -14.63 38.70
C ASN A 105 -14.56 -14.09 37.75
N CYS A 106 -14.84 -14.83 36.67
CA CYS A 106 -15.85 -14.46 35.68
C CYS A 106 -17.27 -14.96 36.00
N SER A 107 -17.48 -15.63 37.14
CA SER A 107 -18.78 -16.28 37.47
C SER A 107 -19.96 -15.32 37.52
N ARG A 108 -19.69 -14.01 37.60
CA ARG A 108 -20.71 -12.94 37.57
C ARG A 108 -20.94 -12.33 36.20
N PHE A 109 -20.24 -12.78 35.15
CA PHE A 109 -20.45 -12.28 33.80
C PHE A 109 -21.89 -12.57 33.34
N ARG A 110 -22.49 -11.61 32.63
CA ARG A 110 -23.80 -11.75 31.99
C ARG A 110 -23.80 -12.84 30.91
N TYR A 111 -22.64 -13.12 30.30
CA TYR A 111 -22.45 -14.13 29.26
C TYR A 111 -20.98 -14.55 29.14
N GLY A 112 -20.74 -15.72 28.52
CA GLY A 112 -19.41 -16.11 28.02
C GLY A 112 -18.36 -16.51 29.06
N CYS A 113 -18.71 -16.55 30.36
CA CYS A 113 -17.89 -17.26 31.34
C CYS A 113 -18.08 -18.76 31.17
N HIS A 114 -16.98 -19.50 31.15
CA HIS A 114 -16.95 -20.92 30.83
C HIS A 114 -17.19 -21.78 32.07
N THR A 115 -17.85 -22.92 31.85
CA THR A 115 -18.29 -23.87 32.89
C THR A 115 -17.51 -25.19 32.87
N ALA A 116 -16.40 -25.23 32.13
CA ALA A 116 -15.51 -26.37 32.03
C ALA A 116 -14.08 -25.86 31.82
N PHE A 117 -13.10 -26.60 32.30
CA PHE A 117 -11.71 -26.21 32.09
C PHE A 117 -11.34 -26.25 30.60
N TYR A 118 -10.43 -25.35 30.19
CA TYR A 118 -9.84 -25.37 28.85
C TYR A 118 -8.35 -25.03 28.91
N LEU A 119 -7.65 -25.20 27.78
CA LEU A 119 -6.23 -24.90 27.67
C LEU A 119 -6.01 -23.51 27.07
N SER A 120 -4.96 -22.81 27.51
CA SER A 120 -4.68 -21.43 27.09
C SER A 120 -4.53 -21.23 25.58
N ASN A 121 -4.21 -22.28 24.81
CA ASN A 121 -4.15 -22.22 23.35
C ASN A 121 -5.54 -22.19 22.68
N ARG A 122 -6.64 -22.35 23.43
CA ARG A 122 -8.03 -22.26 22.95
C ARG A 122 -8.74 -21.00 23.45
N ILE A 123 -7.99 -19.97 23.83
CA ILE A 123 -8.55 -18.70 24.35
C ILE A 123 -9.53 -18.02 23.37
N PHE A 124 -9.35 -18.24 22.07
CA PHE A 124 -10.24 -17.72 21.02
C PHE A 124 -11.66 -18.27 21.10
N GLU A 125 -11.88 -19.41 21.78
CA GLU A 125 -13.21 -19.98 22.03
C GLU A 125 -13.95 -19.23 23.16
N HIS A 126 -13.26 -18.35 23.89
CA HIS A 126 -13.78 -17.64 25.06
C HIS A 126 -13.61 -16.11 24.94
N PRO A 127 -14.26 -15.46 23.94
CA PRO A 127 -14.06 -14.03 23.65
C PRO A 127 -14.50 -13.10 24.78
N ALA A 128 -15.40 -13.54 25.69
CA ALA A 128 -15.77 -12.75 26.86
C ALA A 128 -14.58 -12.51 27.82
N CYS A 129 -13.61 -13.43 27.86
CA CYS A 129 -12.38 -13.27 28.65
C CYS A 129 -11.31 -12.39 27.98
N THR A 130 -11.59 -11.85 26.78
CA THR A 130 -10.69 -10.95 26.04
C THR A 130 -11.41 -9.69 25.55
N SER A 131 -12.66 -9.48 25.96
CA SER A 131 -13.48 -8.31 25.62
C SER A 131 -13.50 -7.34 26.80
N ILE A 132 -12.72 -6.26 26.70
CA ILE A 132 -12.55 -5.26 27.76
C ILE A 132 -12.94 -3.85 27.29
N GLY A 133 -13.31 -2.97 28.22
CA GLY A 133 -13.58 -1.55 27.97
C GLY A 133 -13.67 -0.76 29.27
N GLU A 134 -13.19 0.48 29.28
CA GLU A 134 -13.23 1.39 30.45
C GLU A 134 -12.71 0.78 31.77
N GLY A 135 -11.74 -0.14 31.70
CA GLY A 135 -11.13 -0.76 32.88
C GLY A 135 -11.88 -1.97 33.46
N CYS A 136 -12.80 -2.57 32.70
CA CYS A 136 -13.54 -3.78 33.09
C CYS A 136 -13.74 -4.74 31.90
N PHE A 137 -14.17 -5.97 32.20
CA PHE A 137 -14.66 -6.90 31.16
C PHE A 137 -16.06 -6.50 30.72
N LEU A 138 -16.30 -6.41 29.41
CA LEU A 138 -17.60 -5.99 28.86
C LEU A 138 -18.76 -6.92 29.24
N ALA A 139 -18.45 -8.18 29.55
CA ALA A 139 -19.44 -9.15 30.00
C ALA A 139 -19.84 -8.94 31.47
N GLU A 140 -19.14 -8.11 32.24
CA GLU A 140 -19.42 -7.90 33.65
C GLU A 140 -20.62 -6.95 33.88
N PRO A 141 -21.53 -7.26 34.82
CA PRO A 141 -22.71 -6.43 35.04
C PRO A 141 -22.43 -4.99 35.44
N SER A 142 -21.31 -4.74 36.12
CA SER A 142 -20.86 -3.42 36.55
C SER A 142 -20.18 -2.62 35.43
N CYS A 143 -19.86 -3.25 34.30
CA CYS A 143 -19.22 -2.62 33.15
C CYS A 143 -20.30 -1.92 32.28
N GLU A 144 -20.95 -0.89 32.83
CA GLU A 144 -21.94 -0.10 32.11
C GLU A 144 -21.26 0.98 31.24
N ARG A 145 -21.69 1.07 29.98
CA ARG A 145 -21.39 2.23 29.13
C ARG A 145 -21.93 3.46 29.85
N SER A 146 -21.06 4.36 30.29
CA SER A 146 -21.46 5.72 30.61
C SER A 146 -21.93 6.41 29.33
N SER A 147 -23.18 6.21 28.94
CA SER A 147 -23.94 7.23 28.23
C SER A 147 -23.94 8.45 29.12
N SER A 148 -23.35 9.54 28.63
CA SER A 148 -23.44 10.86 29.24
C SER A 148 -24.91 11.23 29.42
N THR A 149 -25.40 11.14 30.66
CA THR A 149 -26.59 11.84 31.10
C THR A 149 -26.25 12.51 32.41
N PHE A 150 -26.06 13.83 32.35
CA PHE A 150 -26.15 14.70 33.52
C PHE A 150 -27.43 14.30 34.26
N SER A 151 -27.32 13.77 35.48
CA SER A 151 -28.45 13.62 36.38
C SER A 151 -28.14 14.42 37.63
N PRO A 152 -28.91 15.46 37.99
CA PRO A 152 -28.69 16.15 39.23
C PRO A 152 -29.28 15.35 40.40
N ILE A 153 -28.37 14.94 41.28
CA ILE A 153 -28.46 14.89 42.74
C ILE A 153 -29.56 14.04 43.40
N THR A 154 -29.06 13.14 44.25
CA THR A 154 -29.69 12.25 45.21
C THR A 154 -30.78 12.91 46.08
N THR A 155 -31.91 12.21 46.21
CA THR A 155 -32.95 12.45 47.21
C THR A 155 -32.43 12.23 48.64
N LYS A 156 -32.31 13.31 49.41
CA LYS A 156 -32.53 13.27 50.88
C LYS A 156 -34.01 13.52 51.17
N LYS A 157 -34.52 12.74 52.11
CA LYS A 157 -35.93 12.65 52.53
C LYS A 157 -36.40 13.88 53.33
N ILE A 158 -37.68 14.22 53.12
CA ILE A 158 -38.68 14.79 54.05
C ILE A 158 -38.90 16.33 54.08
N HIS A 159 -40.09 16.67 53.55
CA HIS A 159 -41.12 17.67 53.90
C HIS A 159 -40.93 19.19 53.71
N SER A 160 -41.90 19.70 52.92
CA SER A 160 -42.69 20.93 53.09
C SER A 160 -42.07 22.27 52.69
N GLY A 161 -42.58 22.86 51.60
CA GLY A 161 -42.50 24.31 51.34
C GLY A 161 -42.82 24.71 49.90
N ARG A 162 -43.92 25.47 49.73
CA ARG A 162 -44.57 26.02 48.51
C ARG A 162 -43.70 26.55 47.35
N ILE A 163 -44.25 26.35 46.14
CA ILE A 163 -43.93 27.01 44.84
C ILE A 163 -44.30 28.52 44.88
N PRO A 164 -43.59 29.38 44.12
CA PRO A 164 -44.29 30.20 43.13
C PRO A 164 -43.66 30.15 41.73
N SER A 165 -44.56 30.13 40.75
CA SER A 165 -44.43 30.09 39.29
C SER A 165 -43.97 31.40 38.65
N ASN A 166 -43.25 31.33 37.53
CA ASN A 166 -43.37 32.35 36.48
C ASN A 166 -43.26 31.69 35.09
N ASP A 167 -44.42 31.40 34.51
CA ASP A 167 -44.63 30.53 33.33
C ASP A 167 -44.83 31.32 32.02
N ARG A 168 -44.21 32.51 31.91
CA ARG A 168 -44.48 33.45 30.81
C ARG A 168 -43.38 33.62 29.76
N ASP A 169 -42.16 33.17 30.00
CA ASP A 169 -41.04 33.39 29.06
C ASP A 169 -40.80 32.22 28.09
N TYR A 170 -41.22 31.00 28.46
CA TYR A 170 -40.95 29.80 27.65
C TYR A 170 -41.83 29.70 26.39
N SER A 171 -43.08 30.18 26.48
CA SER A 171 -44.04 30.13 25.37
C SER A 171 -43.67 31.13 24.25
N VAL A 172 -43.14 32.29 24.62
CA VAL A 172 -42.65 33.30 23.67
C VAL A 172 -41.41 32.80 22.93
N PHE A 173 -40.51 32.11 23.63
CA PHE A 173 -39.30 31.54 23.04
C PHE A 173 -39.62 30.41 22.04
N LEU A 174 -40.56 29.52 22.38
CA LEU A 174 -41.03 28.46 21.48
C LEU A 174 -41.77 29.01 20.25
N ALA A 175 -42.57 30.06 20.42
CA ALA A 175 -43.24 30.73 19.31
C ALA A 175 -42.24 31.36 18.32
N ALA A 176 -41.17 31.98 18.82
CA ALA A 176 -40.12 32.57 17.98
C ALA A 176 -39.36 31.52 17.15
N ILE A 177 -39.08 30.35 17.75
CA ILE A 177 -38.42 29.23 17.05
C ILE A 177 -39.33 28.67 15.95
N LEU A 178 -40.62 28.50 16.24
CA LEU A 178 -41.59 28.02 15.25
C LEU A 178 -41.73 29.00 14.07
N LEU A 179 -41.75 30.30 14.35
CA LEU A 179 -41.82 31.34 13.31
C LEU A 179 -40.59 31.32 12.41
N GLY A 180 -39.39 31.14 12.99
CA GLY A 180 -38.14 31.03 12.23
C GLY A 180 -38.10 29.81 11.31
N LEU A 181 -38.63 28.67 11.75
CA LEU A 181 -38.73 27.45 10.93
C LEU A 181 -39.69 27.62 9.75
N ILE A 182 -40.82 28.29 9.96
CA ILE A 182 -41.79 28.57 8.90
C ILE A 182 -41.16 29.46 7.81
N ILE A 183 -40.41 30.49 8.20
CA ILE A 183 -39.73 31.40 7.26
C ILE A 183 -38.70 30.64 6.41
N LEU A 184 -37.92 29.74 7.02
CA LEU A 184 -36.96 28.90 6.30
C LEU A 184 -37.62 27.98 5.28
N ILE A 185 -38.77 27.38 5.63
CA ILE A 185 -39.54 26.53 4.73
C ILE A 185 -40.10 27.36 3.57
N CYS A 186 -40.63 28.56 3.83
CA CYS A 186 -41.12 29.46 2.78
C CYS A 186 -40.01 29.87 1.81
N ILE A 187 -38.79 30.18 2.30
CA ILE A 187 -37.63 30.48 1.45
C ILE A 187 -37.27 29.27 0.59
N PHE A 188 -37.28 28.06 1.15
CA PHE A 188 -36.97 26.84 0.41
C PHE A 188 -38.00 26.54 -0.69
N ILE A 189 -39.29 26.78 -0.42
CA ILE A 189 -40.36 26.65 -1.42
C ILE A 189 -40.19 27.69 -2.53
N VAL A 190 -39.90 28.96 -2.19
CA VAL A 190 -39.66 30.01 -3.19
C VAL A 190 -38.45 29.67 -4.06
N LEU A 191 -37.35 29.23 -3.46
CA LEU A 191 -36.15 28.79 -4.20
C LEU A 191 -36.43 27.57 -5.08
N SER A 192 -37.25 26.63 -4.62
CA SER A 192 -37.65 25.44 -5.39
C SER A 192 -38.52 25.83 -6.59
N ILE A 193 -39.48 26.74 -6.42
CA ILE A 193 -40.29 27.29 -7.51
C ILE A 193 -39.43 28.10 -8.49
N HIS A 194 -38.43 28.83 -7.99
CA HIS A 194 -37.49 29.59 -8.82
C HIS A 194 -36.54 28.69 -9.62
N TYR A 195 -36.17 27.53 -9.07
CA TYR A 195 -35.36 26.51 -9.74
C TYR A 195 -36.16 25.73 -10.79
N GLN A 196 -37.43 25.43 -10.52
CA GLN A 196 -38.32 24.77 -11.48
C GLN A 196 -38.71 25.66 -12.66
N ARG A 197 -38.59 26.99 -12.55
CA ARG A 197 -38.85 27.95 -13.64
C ARG A 197 -37.66 28.21 -14.58
N LYS A 198 -36.49 27.58 -14.35
CA LYS A 198 -35.26 27.80 -15.15
C LYS A 198 -34.84 26.61 -16.04
N TRP A 199 -35.77 25.73 -16.40
CA TRP A 199 -35.56 24.71 -17.43
C TRP A 199 -36.44 25.03 -18.66
N PRO A 200 -35.85 25.44 -19.81
CA PRO A 200 -36.56 25.41 -21.07
C PRO A 200 -36.71 23.94 -21.53
N VAL A 201 -37.95 23.49 -21.59
CA VAL A 201 -38.37 22.25 -22.25
C VAL A 201 -38.22 22.44 -23.77
N CYS A 202 -37.34 21.68 -24.43
CA CYS A 202 -37.33 21.59 -25.89
C CYS A 202 -38.05 20.33 -26.36
N LYS A 203 -39.15 20.56 -27.09
CA LYS A 203 -39.98 19.61 -27.84
C LYS A 203 -39.20 18.94 -28.97
N ARG A 204 -39.60 17.70 -29.28
CA ARG A 204 -39.44 17.08 -30.61
C ARG A 204 -40.36 17.77 -31.62
N ASN A 205 -39.83 18.16 -32.78
CA ASN A 205 -40.31 17.74 -34.10
C ASN A 205 -39.36 18.24 -35.22
N ASN A 206 -39.33 17.45 -36.29
CA ASN A 206 -38.55 17.59 -37.52
C ASN A 206 -38.84 18.89 -38.28
N ASP A 207 -37.83 19.44 -38.97
CA ASP A 207 -37.79 19.58 -40.43
C ASP A 207 -36.58 20.42 -40.88
N ALA A 208 -35.91 19.89 -41.92
CA ALA A 208 -35.17 20.52 -43.02
C ALA A 208 -34.35 21.82 -42.80
N GLU A 209 -33.02 21.73 -42.99
CA GLU A 209 -32.28 22.27 -44.16
C GLU A 209 -30.79 22.45 -43.83
N CYS A 210 -29.95 21.78 -44.62
CA CYS A 210 -28.51 22.03 -44.70
C CYS A 210 -28.25 22.87 -45.97
N PRO A 211 -27.24 23.76 -45.95
CA PRO A 211 -26.38 23.84 -47.13
C PRO A 211 -24.88 23.76 -46.78
N ASN A 212 -24.33 22.57 -46.96
CA ASN A 212 -23.43 22.17 -48.06
C ASN A 212 -22.02 22.84 -48.28
N VAL A 213 -21.04 21.91 -48.40
CA VAL A 213 -19.82 21.82 -49.25
C VAL A 213 -18.58 22.72 -48.96
N LYS A 214 -17.44 22.09 -48.62
CA LYS A 214 -16.45 21.60 -49.61
C LYS A 214 -15.29 20.79 -48.99
N GLU A 215 -15.35 19.48 -49.18
CA GLU A 215 -14.20 18.57 -49.29
C GLU A 215 -13.33 18.94 -50.50
N HIS A 216 -12.03 18.68 -50.45
CA HIS A 216 -11.24 18.23 -51.60
C HIS A 216 -10.32 17.07 -51.16
N GLN A 217 -10.70 15.85 -51.53
CA GLN A 217 -9.76 14.77 -51.86
C GLN A 217 -9.32 14.92 -53.33
N PRO A 218 -8.21 14.28 -53.73
CA PRO A 218 -8.22 13.58 -55.01
C PRO A 218 -7.76 12.11 -54.90
N LEU A 219 -8.69 11.23 -55.24
CA LEU A 219 -8.66 10.15 -56.25
C LEU A 219 -7.45 9.19 -56.40
N LEU A 220 -7.83 7.91 -56.38
CA LEU A 220 -7.12 6.67 -56.72
C LEU A 220 -6.55 6.62 -58.15
N ALA A 221 -5.35 6.02 -58.30
CA ALA A 221 -4.97 5.25 -59.49
C ALA A 221 -3.95 4.12 -59.17
N LYS A 222 -4.41 2.88 -59.40
CA LYS A 222 -3.75 1.63 -59.84
C LYS A 222 -2.33 1.22 -59.36
N ASN A 223 -2.31 -0.04 -58.90
CA ASN A 223 -1.20 -0.98 -58.62
C ASN A 223 0.13 -0.78 -59.37
N SER A 224 1.22 -0.85 -58.60
CA SER A 224 2.46 -1.54 -58.95
C SER A 224 3.23 -1.89 -57.67
N ASP A 225 3.64 -3.16 -57.54
CA ASP A 225 4.48 -3.69 -56.46
C ASP A 225 5.76 -2.87 -56.23
N LYS A 226 6.02 -2.47 -54.98
CA LYS A 226 7.37 -2.15 -54.42
C LYS A 226 7.32 -2.09 -52.87
N PRO A 227 8.44 -2.35 -52.19
CA PRO A 227 8.47 -2.95 -50.85
C PRO A 227 8.13 -1.97 -49.75
N THR A 228 7.39 -2.47 -48.76
CA THR A 228 7.03 -1.81 -47.51
C THR A 228 8.28 -1.24 -46.83
N GLN A 229 8.43 0.09 -46.85
CA GLN A 229 9.30 0.77 -45.90
C GLN A 229 8.67 0.59 -44.52
N LYS A 230 9.37 -0.10 -43.61
CA LYS A 230 8.95 -0.25 -42.21
C LYS A 230 8.88 1.15 -41.58
N GLU A 231 7.68 1.54 -41.15
CA GLU A 231 7.51 2.62 -40.18
C GLU A 231 8.34 2.30 -38.92
N PRO A 232 8.88 3.32 -38.23
CA PRO A 232 9.61 3.11 -36.98
C PRO A 232 8.69 2.39 -35.97
N PRO A 233 9.22 1.44 -35.18
CA PRO A 233 8.41 0.70 -34.22
C PRO A 233 7.79 1.67 -33.22
N THR A 234 6.46 1.63 -33.10
CA THR A 234 5.75 2.34 -32.03
C THR A 234 6.15 1.71 -30.68
N TYR A 235 6.17 2.47 -29.58
CA TYR A 235 6.47 1.97 -28.21
C TYR A 235 5.76 0.66 -27.84
N GLN A 236 4.52 0.45 -28.31
CA GLN A 236 3.79 -0.80 -28.12
C GLN A 236 4.41 -2.00 -28.84
N ASN A 237 4.98 -1.82 -30.05
CA ASN A 237 5.65 -2.90 -30.78
C ASN A 237 6.89 -3.39 -30.03
N GLU A 238 7.66 -2.49 -29.42
CA GLU A 238 8.83 -2.86 -28.63
C GLU A 238 8.46 -3.66 -27.37
N ILE A 239 7.35 -3.33 -26.72
CA ILE A 239 6.82 -4.12 -25.59
C ILE A 239 6.50 -5.54 -26.05
N PHE A 240 5.88 -5.70 -27.22
CA PHE A 240 5.56 -7.03 -27.72
C PHE A 240 6.78 -7.82 -28.17
N ASP A 241 7.79 -7.16 -28.74
CA ASP A 241 9.06 -7.82 -29.07
C ASP A 241 9.74 -8.34 -27.78
N LEU A 242 9.70 -7.57 -26.70
CA LEU A 242 10.15 -8.02 -25.38
C LEU A 242 9.36 -9.23 -24.89
N TRP A 243 8.03 -9.18 -24.94
CA TRP A 243 7.18 -10.31 -24.53
C TRP A 243 7.48 -11.56 -25.35
N GLN A 244 7.67 -11.44 -26.67
CA GLN A 244 7.97 -12.57 -27.53
C GLN A 244 9.33 -13.20 -27.18
N ASN A 245 10.34 -12.36 -26.91
CA ASN A 245 11.66 -12.82 -26.51
C ASN A 245 11.62 -13.57 -25.17
N GLU A 246 10.92 -13.04 -24.17
CA GLU A 246 10.74 -13.71 -22.87
C GLU A 246 9.93 -15.01 -23.01
N ASN A 247 8.92 -15.00 -23.89
CA ASN A 247 8.05 -16.15 -24.14
C ASN A 247 8.78 -17.35 -24.78
N ASN A 248 9.91 -17.14 -25.46
CA ASN A 248 10.72 -18.23 -26.02
C ASN A 248 11.27 -19.17 -24.93
N MET A 249 11.45 -18.66 -23.71
CA MET A 249 11.92 -19.42 -22.56
C MET A 249 10.77 -19.86 -21.63
N PHE A 250 9.53 -19.58 -22.01
CA PHE A 250 8.37 -19.88 -21.19
C PHE A 250 8.07 -21.39 -21.18
N ILE A 251 7.92 -21.94 -19.97
CA ILE A 251 7.48 -23.32 -19.77
C ILE A 251 6.03 -23.28 -19.29
N PRO A 252 5.08 -23.91 -20.01
CA PRO A 252 3.72 -24.09 -19.52
C PRO A 252 3.71 -24.86 -18.21
N THR A 253 2.96 -24.33 -17.26
CA THR A 253 2.73 -24.88 -15.93
C THR A 253 1.24 -25.11 -15.70
N LYS A 254 0.90 -25.92 -14.70
CA LYS A 254 -0.47 -26.12 -14.24
C LYS A 254 -1.17 -24.79 -13.94
N ALA A 255 -0.45 -23.84 -13.34
CA ALA A 255 -0.97 -22.50 -13.08
C ALA A 255 -1.31 -21.77 -14.40
N SER A 256 -0.40 -21.77 -15.37
CA SER A 256 -0.64 -21.10 -16.66
C SER A 256 -1.80 -21.70 -17.46
N GLU A 257 -1.97 -23.02 -17.40
CA GLU A 257 -3.08 -23.73 -18.02
C GLU A 257 -4.42 -23.34 -17.37
N GLU A 258 -4.47 -23.22 -16.04
CA GLU A 258 -5.68 -22.76 -15.36
C GLU A 258 -5.98 -21.30 -15.69
N VAL A 259 -4.98 -20.42 -15.73
CA VAL A 259 -5.20 -19.02 -16.14
C VAL A 259 -5.75 -18.97 -17.57
N GLU A 260 -5.21 -19.74 -18.52
CA GLU A 260 -5.74 -19.81 -19.88
C GLU A 260 -7.21 -20.26 -19.89
N LYS A 261 -7.54 -21.34 -19.18
CA LYS A 261 -8.91 -21.86 -19.04
C LYS A 261 -9.88 -20.85 -18.40
N VAL A 262 -9.46 -20.13 -17.38
CA VAL A 262 -10.28 -19.08 -16.74
C VAL A 262 -10.46 -17.88 -17.68
N THR A 263 -9.46 -17.56 -18.50
CA THR A 263 -9.53 -16.48 -19.51
C THR A 263 -10.50 -16.82 -20.65
N GLU A 264 -10.65 -18.09 -20.97
CA GLU A 264 -11.61 -18.54 -21.99
C GLU A 264 -13.08 -18.51 -21.50
N SER A 265 -13.28 -18.61 -20.18
CA SER A 265 -14.62 -18.67 -19.57
C SER A 265 -15.07 -17.35 -18.94
N THR A 266 -14.16 -16.40 -18.71
CA THR A 266 -14.44 -15.12 -18.05
C THR A 266 -13.75 -13.95 -18.74
N ASN A 267 -14.32 -12.76 -18.60
CA ASN A 267 -13.77 -11.54 -19.20
C ASN A 267 -12.83 -10.75 -18.26
N LEU A 268 -12.61 -11.24 -17.04
CA LEU A 268 -11.69 -10.63 -16.08
C LEU A 268 -10.94 -11.75 -15.37
N VAL A 269 -9.61 -11.75 -15.48
CA VAL A 269 -8.75 -12.69 -14.75
C VAL A 269 -7.66 -11.92 -14.02
N ILE A 270 -7.43 -12.32 -12.78
CA ILE A 270 -6.44 -11.73 -11.88
C ILE A 270 -5.47 -12.83 -11.46
N VAL A 271 -4.25 -12.75 -11.96
CA VAL A 271 -3.16 -13.66 -11.60
C VAL A 271 -2.41 -13.08 -10.40
N THR A 272 -2.44 -13.78 -9.28
CA THR A 272 -1.77 -13.35 -8.05
C THR A 272 -0.71 -14.34 -7.58
N GLY A 273 0.20 -13.86 -6.71
CA GLY A 273 1.38 -14.60 -6.26
C GLY A 273 2.48 -13.70 -5.71
N TYR A 274 3.57 -14.29 -5.22
CA TYR A 274 4.78 -13.64 -4.75
C TYR A 274 5.54 -12.94 -5.88
N SER A 275 6.51 -12.12 -5.49
CA SER A 275 7.40 -11.43 -6.43
C SER A 275 8.32 -12.45 -7.12
N GLY A 276 8.55 -12.28 -8.43
CA GLY A 276 9.37 -13.20 -9.23
C GLY A 276 8.79 -14.61 -9.49
N SER A 277 7.55 -14.93 -9.11
CA SER A 277 6.92 -16.25 -9.35
C SER A 277 6.42 -16.48 -10.80
N GLY A 278 6.53 -15.49 -11.69
CA GLY A 278 6.14 -15.64 -13.11
C GLY A 278 4.74 -15.12 -13.49
N LYS A 279 4.07 -14.34 -12.64
CA LYS A 279 2.74 -13.75 -12.92
C LYS A 279 2.69 -12.99 -14.27
N SER A 280 3.64 -12.07 -14.47
CA SER A 280 3.74 -11.26 -15.69
C SER A 280 4.00 -12.14 -16.92
N ALA A 281 4.89 -13.13 -16.79
CA ALA A 281 5.16 -14.07 -17.87
C ALA A 281 3.92 -14.88 -18.28
N ILE A 282 3.07 -15.30 -17.33
CA ILE A 282 1.83 -16.03 -17.62
C ILE A 282 0.83 -15.14 -18.38
N ILE A 283 0.56 -13.92 -17.91
CA ILE A 283 -0.41 -13.04 -18.58
C ILE A 283 0.09 -12.62 -19.97
N GLN A 284 1.40 -12.43 -20.14
CA GLN A 284 2.03 -12.12 -21.42
C GLN A 284 1.96 -13.30 -22.38
N HIS A 285 2.27 -14.52 -21.92
CA HIS A 285 2.14 -15.75 -22.70
C HIS A 285 0.71 -15.93 -23.26
N ILE A 286 -0.29 -15.76 -22.40
CA ILE A 286 -1.70 -15.85 -22.79
C ILE A 286 -2.06 -14.71 -23.75
N ALA A 287 -1.59 -13.50 -23.49
CA ALA A 287 -1.81 -12.36 -24.37
C ALA A 287 -1.25 -12.60 -25.78
N LEU A 288 -0.05 -13.16 -25.90
CA LEU A 288 0.55 -13.53 -27.20
C LEU A 288 -0.30 -14.60 -27.92
N LYS A 289 -0.76 -15.64 -27.22
CA LYS A 289 -1.68 -16.65 -27.79
C LYS A 289 -2.97 -16.01 -28.34
N TYR A 290 -3.55 -15.05 -27.60
CA TYR A 290 -4.75 -14.34 -28.07
C TYR A 290 -4.46 -13.48 -29.30
N ARG A 291 -3.29 -12.83 -29.34
CA ARG A 291 -2.84 -12.06 -30.50
C ARG A 291 -2.69 -12.94 -31.75
N GLU A 292 -2.10 -14.12 -31.61
CA GLU A 292 -1.99 -15.13 -32.68
C GLU A 292 -3.36 -15.60 -33.16
N ARG A 293 -4.35 -15.72 -32.26
CA ARG A 293 -5.75 -16.01 -32.59
C ARG A 293 -6.48 -14.82 -33.24
N GLY A 294 -5.82 -13.68 -33.48
CA GLY A 294 -6.37 -12.50 -34.13
C GLY A 294 -7.13 -11.54 -33.20
N TRP A 295 -6.88 -11.59 -31.89
CA TRP A 295 -7.39 -10.58 -30.96
C TRP A 295 -6.53 -9.31 -30.98
N ASN A 296 -7.17 -8.17 -30.75
CA ASN A 296 -6.48 -6.90 -30.56
C ASN A 296 -6.06 -6.79 -29.09
N VAL A 297 -4.79 -7.15 -28.83
CA VAL A 297 -4.17 -7.14 -27.52
C VAL A 297 -3.54 -5.78 -27.26
N LYS A 298 -3.79 -5.20 -26.08
CA LYS A 298 -3.22 -3.92 -25.67
C LYS A 298 -2.61 -4.00 -24.26
N PRO A 299 -1.29 -3.83 -24.10
CA PRO A 299 -0.72 -3.51 -22.80
C PRO A 299 -1.24 -2.14 -22.36
N VAL A 300 -1.64 -2.02 -21.10
CA VAL A 300 -2.20 -0.79 -20.52
C VAL A 300 -1.62 -0.54 -19.15
N ASN A 301 -1.40 0.73 -18.83
CA ASN A 301 -0.89 1.15 -17.52
C ASN A 301 -2.00 1.77 -16.69
N GLU A 302 -2.96 2.45 -17.33
CA GLU A 302 -4.06 3.13 -16.66
C GLU A 302 -5.44 2.62 -17.06
N VAL A 303 -6.35 2.61 -16.09
CA VAL A 303 -7.75 2.23 -16.29
C VAL A 303 -8.46 3.13 -17.30
N ASN A 304 -8.05 4.40 -17.38
CA ASN A 304 -8.67 5.39 -18.27
C ASN A 304 -8.51 5.01 -19.74
N GLU A 305 -7.43 4.30 -20.11
CA GLU A 305 -7.18 3.83 -21.47
C GLU A 305 -8.29 2.88 -21.95
N ILE A 306 -8.84 2.05 -21.05
CA ILE A 306 -9.94 1.13 -21.36
C ILE A 306 -11.27 1.88 -21.43
N VAL A 307 -11.47 2.85 -20.53
CA VAL A 307 -12.73 3.60 -20.45
C VAL A 307 -12.96 4.46 -21.69
N ASN A 308 -11.89 5.05 -22.21
CA ASN A 308 -11.88 5.99 -23.34
C ASN A 308 -11.78 5.30 -24.71
N GLU A 309 -11.56 3.99 -24.74
CA GLU A 309 -11.56 3.23 -25.98
C GLU A 309 -12.95 3.26 -26.64
N GLU A 310 -13.02 3.29 -27.97
CA GLU A 310 -14.29 3.38 -28.73
C GLU A 310 -14.65 2.06 -29.44
N THR A 311 -13.68 1.20 -29.73
CA THR A 311 -13.87 -0.09 -30.39
C THR A 311 -13.68 -1.25 -29.42
N PHE A 312 -14.51 -2.29 -29.46
CA PHE A 312 -14.53 -3.31 -28.37
C PHE A 312 -14.55 -4.77 -28.82
N GLU A 313 -14.72 -5.07 -30.11
CA GLU A 313 -14.76 -6.46 -30.54
C GLU A 313 -13.37 -7.11 -30.47
N ARG A 314 -13.31 -8.30 -29.84
CA ARG A 314 -12.10 -9.14 -29.72
C ARG A 314 -10.89 -8.39 -29.14
N LYS A 315 -11.09 -7.62 -28.08
CA LYS A 315 -10.02 -6.91 -27.36
C LYS A 315 -9.62 -7.56 -26.06
N LEU A 316 -8.31 -7.62 -25.83
CA LEU A 316 -7.69 -8.10 -24.60
C LEU A 316 -6.79 -7.00 -24.04
N PHE A 317 -7.11 -6.52 -22.83
CA PHE A 317 -6.28 -5.56 -22.12
C PHE A 317 -5.41 -6.28 -21.08
N VAL A 318 -4.13 -5.93 -21.03
CA VAL A 318 -3.16 -6.57 -20.14
C VAL A 318 -2.59 -5.52 -19.19
N PHE A 319 -2.82 -5.70 -17.89
CA PHE A 319 -2.24 -4.89 -16.84
C PHE A 319 -1.19 -5.68 -16.07
N ASP A 320 0.00 -5.10 -15.91
CA ASP A 320 1.06 -5.67 -15.09
C ASP A 320 1.21 -4.89 -13.77
N ASP A 321 0.76 -5.48 -12.65
CA ASP A 321 0.75 -4.88 -11.31
C ASP A 321 0.11 -3.46 -11.23
N PRO A 322 -1.13 -3.25 -11.74
CA PRO A 322 -1.68 -1.91 -11.99
C PRO A 322 -2.10 -1.14 -10.72
N ILE A 323 -2.24 -1.83 -9.59
CA ILE A 323 -2.63 -1.22 -8.30
C ILE A 323 -1.46 -1.22 -7.32
N GLY A 324 -0.24 -1.32 -7.83
CA GLY A 324 0.98 -1.25 -7.06
C GLY A 324 1.82 -2.50 -7.18
N LYS A 325 3.14 -2.29 -7.22
CA LYS A 325 4.14 -3.35 -7.32
C LYS A 325 4.46 -3.90 -5.93
N GLU A 326 4.94 -3.08 -5.01
CA GLU A 326 5.38 -3.56 -3.69
C GLU A 326 4.33 -3.40 -2.57
N SER A 327 3.44 -2.43 -2.70
CA SER A 327 2.31 -2.17 -1.81
C SER A 327 1.18 -1.54 -2.60
N LEU A 328 -0.03 -1.49 -2.04
CA LEU A 328 -1.16 -0.83 -2.67
C LEU A 328 -0.82 0.62 -3.04
N ASP A 329 -0.85 0.91 -4.33
CA ASP A 329 -0.81 2.27 -4.86
C ASP A 329 -2.22 2.86 -4.81
N GLU A 330 -2.43 3.79 -3.90
CA GLU A 330 -3.76 4.34 -3.63
C GLU A 330 -4.28 5.22 -4.75
N ILE A 331 -3.39 5.86 -5.53
CA ILE A 331 -3.78 6.72 -6.64
C ILE A 331 -4.36 5.82 -7.75
N SER A 332 -3.59 4.83 -8.18
CA SER A 332 -4.01 3.84 -9.14
C SER A 332 -5.26 3.12 -8.66
N TYR A 333 -5.28 2.61 -7.42
CA TYR A 333 -6.45 1.93 -6.87
C TYR A 333 -7.70 2.84 -6.83
N SER A 334 -7.55 4.12 -6.49
CA SER A 334 -8.68 5.07 -6.51
C SER A 334 -9.25 5.26 -7.92
N SER A 335 -8.39 5.25 -8.95
CA SER A 335 -8.80 5.30 -10.35
C SER A 335 -9.62 4.06 -10.75
N TRP A 336 -9.21 2.88 -10.27
CA TRP A 336 -9.98 1.64 -10.43
C TRP A 336 -11.37 1.73 -9.80
N VAL A 337 -11.45 2.14 -8.53
CA VAL A 337 -12.74 2.27 -7.81
C VAL A 337 -13.66 3.28 -8.50
N LYS A 338 -13.13 4.43 -8.93
CA LYS A 338 -13.89 5.46 -9.64
C LYS A 338 -14.51 4.95 -10.95
N ASN A 339 -13.77 4.12 -11.67
CA ASN A 339 -14.19 3.59 -12.96
C ASN A 339 -14.87 2.22 -12.89
N GLU A 340 -15.07 1.65 -11.69
CA GLU A 340 -15.56 0.29 -11.49
C GLU A 340 -16.88 0.00 -12.25
N LYS A 341 -17.84 0.93 -12.19
CA LYS A 341 -19.12 0.79 -12.91
C LYS A 341 -18.95 0.74 -14.42
N LYS A 342 -18.05 1.58 -14.96
CA LYS A 342 -17.77 1.60 -16.41
C LYS A 342 -17.03 0.34 -16.83
N LEU A 343 -16.02 -0.08 -16.05
CA LEU A 343 -15.31 -1.33 -16.27
C LEU A 343 -16.26 -2.53 -16.29
N LYS A 344 -17.19 -2.64 -15.31
CA LYS A 344 -18.23 -3.68 -15.31
C LYS A 344 -19.07 -3.70 -16.59
N ALA A 345 -19.38 -2.53 -17.15
CA ALA A 345 -20.08 -2.44 -18.42
C ALA A 345 -19.19 -2.89 -19.60
N ARG A 346 -17.91 -2.52 -19.61
CA ARG A 346 -16.93 -2.90 -20.65
C ARG A 346 -16.59 -4.39 -20.65
N LEU A 347 -16.56 -5.03 -19.48
CA LEU A 347 -16.32 -6.47 -19.33
C LEU A 347 -17.36 -7.37 -20.02
N LYS A 348 -18.41 -6.81 -20.62
CA LYS A 348 -19.33 -7.55 -21.49
C LYS A 348 -18.78 -7.79 -22.89
N THR A 349 -17.82 -6.97 -23.33
CA THR A 349 -17.31 -6.96 -24.71
C THR A 349 -15.80 -7.12 -24.79
N VAL A 350 -15.07 -6.81 -23.72
CA VAL A 350 -13.60 -6.90 -23.66
C VAL A 350 -13.15 -7.83 -22.56
N THR A 351 -12.01 -8.47 -22.76
CA THR A 351 -11.33 -9.29 -21.76
C THR A 351 -10.21 -8.49 -21.11
N ILE A 352 -10.02 -8.63 -19.80
CA ILE A 352 -8.96 -7.96 -19.03
C ILE A 352 -8.16 -9.03 -18.28
N LEU A 353 -6.85 -9.05 -18.49
CA LEU A 353 -5.87 -9.83 -17.73
C LEU A 353 -5.07 -8.90 -16.82
N ILE A 354 -4.95 -9.28 -15.56
CA ILE A 354 -4.26 -8.49 -14.54
C ILE A 354 -3.26 -9.39 -13.83
N SER A 355 -2.00 -8.98 -13.70
CA SER A 355 -1.12 -9.51 -12.65
C SER A 355 -1.21 -8.60 -11.42
N THR A 356 -1.14 -9.19 -10.23
CA THR A 356 -1.01 -8.41 -8.99
C THR A 356 -0.27 -9.21 -7.93
N ARG A 357 0.61 -8.56 -7.15
CA ARG A 357 1.25 -9.24 -6.01
C ARG A 357 0.23 -9.63 -4.95
N LYS A 358 0.44 -10.81 -4.34
CA LYS A 358 -0.41 -11.36 -3.27
C LYS A 358 -0.56 -10.39 -2.10
N CYS A 359 0.52 -9.73 -1.67
CA CYS A 359 0.49 -8.75 -0.59
C CYS A 359 -0.39 -7.52 -0.90
N VAL A 360 -0.42 -7.07 -2.16
CA VAL A 360 -1.25 -5.93 -2.60
C VAL A 360 -2.71 -6.33 -2.63
N LEU A 361 -3.00 -7.51 -3.19
CA LEU A 361 -4.36 -8.04 -3.24
C LEU A 361 -4.91 -8.35 -1.84
N CYS A 362 -4.08 -8.79 -0.90
CA CYS A 362 -4.48 -9.06 0.49
C CYS A 362 -4.73 -7.79 1.33
N ASP A 363 -4.43 -6.59 0.81
CA ASP A 363 -4.68 -5.34 1.54
C ASP A 363 -6.20 -5.19 1.84
N PRO A 364 -6.62 -4.99 3.10
CA PRO A 364 -8.04 -4.92 3.48
C PRO A 364 -8.84 -3.81 2.78
N ARG A 365 -8.15 -2.83 2.20
CA ARG A 365 -8.76 -1.72 1.46
C ARG A 365 -9.15 -2.14 0.05
N VAL A 366 -8.49 -3.15 -0.52
CA VAL A 366 -8.81 -3.66 -1.86
C VAL A 366 -10.14 -4.41 -1.83
N LYS A 367 -11.09 -3.93 -2.60
CA LYS A 367 -12.48 -4.39 -2.69
C LYS A 367 -13.00 -4.27 -4.13
N GLY A 368 -14.20 -4.79 -4.37
CA GLY A 368 -14.92 -4.64 -5.64
C GLY A 368 -14.46 -5.64 -6.70
N LEU A 369 -14.36 -5.20 -7.96
CA LEU A 369 -13.94 -6.02 -9.10
C LEU A 369 -12.65 -6.82 -8.87
N LEU A 370 -11.72 -6.28 -8.09
CA LEU A 370 -10.42 -6.91 -7.83
C LEU A 370 -10.47 -7.99 -6.74
N LYS A 371 -11.64 -8.24 -6.12
CA LYS A 371 -11.84 -9.23 -5.05
C LYS A 371 -12.90 -10.29 -5.38
N ILE A 372 -13.09 -10.56 -6.67
CA ILE A 372 -14.01 -11.61 -7.11
C ILE A 372 -13.23 -12.93 -7.15
N ASP A 373 -13.45 -13.79 -6.17
CA ASP A 373 -12.66 -15.03 -5.97
C ASP A 373 -12.65 -15.94 -7.20
N SER A 374 -13.77 -16.03 -7.94
CA SER A 374 -13.85 -16.85 -9.16
C SER A 374 -12.92 -16.41 -10.30
N ASN A 375 -12.42 -15.18 -10.22
CA ASN A 375 -11.58 -14.56 -11.24
C ASN A 375 -10.11 -14.50 -10.81
N ILE A 376 -9.79 -14.94 -9.60
CA ILE A 376 -8.45 -14.87 -9.02
C ILE A 376 -7.79 -16.25 -9.13
N VAL A 377 -6.61 -16.29 -9.75
CA VAL A 377 -5.75 -17.48 -9.77
C VAL A 377 -4.48 -17.16 -8.99
N ASP A 378 -4.34 -17.76 -7.81
CA ASP A 378 -3.13 -17.63 -6.98
C ASP A 378 -2.11 -18.70 -7.37
N ILE A 379 -1.08 -18.31 -8.12
CA ILE A 379 -0.09 -19.23 -8.67
C ILE A 379 0.88 -19.79 -7.63
N ASP A 380 0.83 -19.27 -6.39
CA ASP A 380 1.63 -19.74 -5.26
C ASP A 380 0.79 -20.42 -4.18
N ASP A 381 -0.49 -20.72 -4.47
CA ASP A 381 -1.32 -21.54 -3.58
C ASP A 381 -0.91 -23.02 -3.60
N GLU A 382 -1.48 -23.83 -2.70
CA GLU A 382 -1.12 -25.25 -2.60
C GLU A 382 -1.49 -26.07 -3.85
N ILE A 383 -2.39 -25.56 -4.70
CA ILE A 383 -2.90 -26.24 -5.89
C ILE A 383 -2.03 -25.93 -7.11
N PHE A 384 -1.61 -24.68 -7.27
CA PHE A 384 -0.98 -24.13 -8.46
C PHE A 384 0.49 -23.76 -8.27
N LYS A 385 1.04 -23.83 -7.05
CA LYS A 385 2.48 -23.70 -6.83
C LYS A 385 3.26 -24.65 -7.73
N LEU A 386 4.42 -24.18 -8.19
CA LEU A 386 5.32 -24.97 -9.04
C LEU A 386 5.70 -26.29 -8.38
N THR A 387 5.45 -27.37 -9.11
CA THR A 387 5.92 -28.72 -8.80
C THR A 387 7.42 -28.87 -9.04
N ASP A 388 8.04 -29.88 -8.43
CA ASP A 388 9.47 -30.17 -8.62
C ASP A 388 9.81 -30.43 -10.10
N ASP A 389 8.92 -31.11 -10.83
CA ASP A 389 9.07 -31.36 -12.26
C ASP A 389 9.00 -30.07 -13.10
N GLU A 390 8.06 -29.17 -12.79
CA GLU A 390 7.99 -27.85 -13.44
C GLU A 390 9.23 -27.02 -13.14
N LYS A 391 9.68 -26.99 -11.87
CA LYS A 391 10.91 -26.31 -11.47
C LYS A 391 12.12 -26.84 -12.23
N ARG A 392 12.22 -28.16 -12.37
CA ARG A 392 13.30 -28.82 -13.12
C ARG A 392 13.27 -28.41 -14.59
N LYS A 393 12.10 -28.40 -15.24
CA LYS A 393 11.94 -27.96 -16.64
C LYS A 393 12.32 -26.50 -16.81
N ILE A 394 11.85 -25.62 -15.92
CA ILE A 394 12.18 -24.19 -15.94
C ILE A 394 13.69 -23.97 -15.77
N LEU A 395 14.35 -24.62 -14.82
CA LEU A 395 15.81 -24.45 -14.67
C LEU A 395 16.57 -24.97 -15.89
N LYS A 396 16.16 -26.11 -16.46
CA LYS A 396 16.82 -26.70 -17.64
C LYS A 396 16.65 -25.87 -18.91
N ILE A 397 15.57 -25.12 -19.09
CA ILE A 397 15.47 -24.25 -20.28
C ILE A 397 16.49 -23.11 -20.21
N TYR A 398 16.73 -22.56 -19.02
CA TYR A 398 17.71 -21.49 -18.80
C TYR A 398 19.15 -22.00 -18.70
N ALA A 399 19.37 -23.21 -18.19
CA ALA A 399 20.69 -23.83 -18.07
C ALA A 399 20.64 -25.30 -18.50
N PRO A 400 20.67 -25.60 -19.81
CA PRO A 400 20.54 -26.96 -20.33
C PRO A 400 21.66 -27.91 -19.85
N ASP A 401 22.88 -27.37 -19.74
CA ASP A 401 24.09 -28.12 -19.36
C ASP A 401 24.30 -28.17 -17.84
N ILE A 402 23.31 -27.74 -17.03
CA ILE A 402 23.45 -27.71 -15.58
C ILE A 402 23.57 -29.14 -15.03
N ASN A 403 24.69 -29.40 -14.35
CA ASN A 403 24.97 -30.70 -13.73
C ASN A 403 24.93 -30.54 -12.21
N LEU A 404 23.76 -30.78 -11.63
CA LEU A 404 23.53 -30.76 -10.19
C LEU A 404 23.32 -32.17 -9.65
N SER A 405 23.84 -32.42 -8.46
CA SER A 405 23.53 -33.63 -7.68
C SER A 405 22.05 -33.65 -7.25
N GLU A 406 21.54 -34.83 -6.90
CA GLU A 406 20.15 -34.96 -6.40
C GLU A 406 19.92 -34.22 -5.08
N GLU A 407 20.96 -34.06 -4.26
CA GLU A 407 20.92 -33.25 -3.03
C GLU A 407 20.75 -31.76 -3.35
N GLU A 408 21.50 -31.23 -4.33
CA GLU A 408 21.35 -29.85 -4.79
C GLU A 408 19.98 -29.59 -5.40
N TRP A 409 19.46 -30.51 -6.22
CA TRP A 409 18.09 -30.42 -6.73
C TRP A 409 17.05 -30.36 -5.60
N THR A 410 17.20 -31.20 -4.59
CA THR A 410 16.30 -31.22 -3.41
C THR A 410 16.31 -29.89 -2.67
N GLU A 411 17.47 -29.25 -2.54
CA GLU A 411 17.58 -27.92 -1.92
C GLU A 411 16.96 -26.82 -2.80
N ILE A 412 17.19 -26.86 -4.12
CA ILE A 412 16.59 -25.92 -5.06
C ILE A 412 15.07 -26.00 -5.05
N PHE A 413 14.50 -27.21 -4.99
CA PHE A 413 13.05 -27.40 -4.97
C PHE A 413 12.37 -26.81 -3.73
N LYS A 414 13.10 -26.61 -2.63
CA LYS A 414 12.58 -25.95 -1.42
C LYS A 414 12.36 -24.44 -1.60
N ILE A 415 12.93 -23.83 -2.65
CA ILE A 415 12.83 -22.40 -2.90
C ILE A 415 11.40 -22.06 -3.32
N LYS A 416 10.77 -21.16 -2.56
CA LYS A 416 9.35 -20.80 -2.74
C LYS A 416 9.17 -19.52 -3.53
N THR A 417 10.07 -18.56 -3.40
CA THR A 417 9.94 -17.21 -3.97
C THR A 417 11.00 -16.98 -5.04
N TYR A 418 10.69 -16.13 -6.02
CA TYR A 418 11.61 -15.73 -7.09
C TYR A 418 12.11 -16.86 -8.01
N PHE A 419 11.63 -18.10 -7.89
CA PHE A 419 12.28 -19.24 -8.54
C PHE A 419 12.47 -19.08 -10.06
N PRO A 420 11.42 -18.79 -10.87
CA PRO A 420 11.61 -18.55 -12.30
C PRO A 420 12.56 -17.38 -12.60
N LEU A 421 12.46 -16.30 -11.82
CA LEU A 421 13.35 -15.15 -11.94
C LEU A 421 14.81 -15.53 -11.68
N LEU A 422 15.08 -16.33 -10.65
CA LEU A 422 16.43 -16.79 -10.31
C LEU A 422 16.99 -17.70 -11.40
N CYS A 423 16.19 -18.58 -12.01
CA CYS A 423 16.65 -19.39 -13.15
C CYS A 423 17.12 -18.50 -14.32
N ASN A 424 16.37 -17.46 -14.64
CA ASN A 424 16.74 -16.51 -15.69
C ASN A 424 18.04 -15.76 -15.35
N LEU A 425 18.10 -15.17 -14.16
CA LEU A 425 19.27 -14.42 -13.69
C LEU A 425 20.53 -15.30 -13.60
N TYR A 426 20.39 -16.57 -13.22
CA TYR A 426 21.46 -17.56 -13.21
C TYR A 426 22.03 -17.80 -14.63
N SER A 427 21.17 -17.85 -15.65
CA SER A 427 21.62 -18.06 -17.03
C SER A 427 22.32 -16.87 -17.66
N SER A 428 21.98 -15.65 -17.24
CA SER A 428 22.50 -14.42 -17.87
C SER A 428 23.98 -14.15 -17.61
N ASN A 429 24.65 -14.86 -16.69
CA ASN A 429 26.05 -14.60 -16.38
C ASN A 429 26.79 -15.87 -15.92
N THR A 430 27.84 -16.19 -16.66
CA THR A 430 28.68 -17.39 -16.45
C THR A 430 29.40 -17.41 -15.11
N LYS A 431 29.56 -16.25 -14.44
CA LYS A 431 30.08 -16.18 -13.06
C LYS A 431 29.15 -16.90 -12.08
N TYR A 432 27.85 -16.64 -12.15
CA TYR A 432 26.88 -17.21 -11.20
C TYR A 432 26.60 -18.68 -11.45
N GLN A 433 26.80 -19.14 -12.68
CA GLN A 433 26.80 -20.56 -12.98
C GLN A 433 27.86 -21.33 -12.18
N LYS A 434 28.94 -20.66 -11.74
CA LYS A 434 29.96 -21.26 -10.86
C LYS A 434 29.55 -21.24 -9.39
N ASP A 435 28.69 -20.30 -8.98
CA ASP A 435 28.17 -20.23 -7.60
C ASP A 435 27.16 -21.36 -7.33
N GLY A 436 26.61 -21.98 -8.38
CA GLY A 436 25.79 -23.18 -8.31
C GLY A 436 24.61 -23.02 -7.35
N LEU A 437 24.50 -23.92 -6.37
CA LEU A 437 23.44 -23.90 -5.36
C LEU A 437 23.39 -22.61 -4.53
N ARG A 438 24.54 -21.95 -4.28
CA ARG A 438 24.62 -20.74 -3.45
C ARG A 438 23.77 -19.61 -4.03
N PHE A 439 23.80 -19.43 -5.35
CA PHE A 439 23.02 -18.41 -6.05
C PHE A 439 21.52 -18.49 -5.72
N PHE A 440 21.01 -19.72 -5.63
CA PHE A 440 19.60 -19.99 -5.39
C PHE A 440 19.22 -19.90 -3.91
N LYS A 441 20.09 -20.32 -3.00
CA LYS A 441 19.82 -20.29 -1.54
C LYS A 441 20.01 -18.92 -0.92
N GLU A 442 20.99 -18.16 -1.41
CA GLU A 442 21.42 -16.88 -0.83
C GLU A 442 21.43 -15.75 -1.88
N PRO A 443 20.34 -15.57 -2.66
CA PRO A 443 20.35 -14.63 -3.79
C PRO A 443 20.61 -13.19 -3.34
N VAL A 444 20.13 -12.82 -2.14
CA VAL A 444 20.38 -11.49 -1.57
C VAL A 444 21.87 -11.25 -1.35
N ASP A 445 22.60 -12.21 -0.78
CA ASP A 445 24.00 -12.04 -0.44
C ASP A 445 24.88 -12.07 -1.70
N VAL A 446 24.55 -12.93 -2.67
CA VAL A 446 25.24 -12.93 -3.97
C VAL A 446 25.10 -11.58 -4.69
N PHE A 447 23.90 -11.01 -4.72
CA PHE A 447 23.68 -9.70 -5.34
C PHE A 447 24.38 -8.57 -4.55
N LYS A 448 24.36 -8.62 -3.21
CA LYS A 448 25.12 -7.66 -2.38
C LYS A 448 26.60 -7.68 -2.73
N GLU A 449 27.21 -8.86 -2.76
CA GLU A 449 28.63 -9.04 -3.08
C GLU A 449 28.97 -8.50 -4.48
N GLU A 450 28.13 -8.77 -5.48
CA GLU A 450 28.33 -8.25 -6.83
C GLU A 450 28.26 -6.72 -6.87
N ILE A 451 27.24 -6.12 -6.25
CA ILE A 451 27.07 -4.66 -6.23
C ILE A 451 28.23 -4.00 -5.47
N HIS A 452 28.66 -4.58 -4.34
CA HIS A 452 29.85 -4.14 -3.62
C HIS A 452 31.10 -4.21 -4.50
N SER A 453 31.23 -5.23 -5.34
CA SER A 453 32.36 -5.35 -6.27
C SER A 453 32.41 -4.20 -7.29
N TYR A 454 31.28 -3.59 -7.65
CA TYR A 454 31.25 -2.44 -8.57
C TYR A 454 31.77 -1.15 -7.95
N ARG A 455 31.94 -1.08 -6.64
CA ARG A 455 32.51 0.10 -5.96
C ARG A 455 34.00 0.26 -6.19
N ASN A 456 34.68 -0.77 -6.70
CA ASN A 456 36.11 -0.68 -6.96
C ASN A 456 36.40 0.29 -8.12
N ALA A 457 37.63 0.82 -8.15
CA ALA A 457 38.04 1.83 -9.13
C ALA A 457 37.92 1.39 -10.60
N ARG A 458 37.74 0.10 -10.88
CA ARG A 458 37.62 -0.47 -12.23
C ARG A 458 36.17 -0.56 -12.73
N ASN A 459 35.18 -0.44 -11.84
CA ASN A 459 33.77 -0.67 -12.17
C ASN A 459 32.83 0.39 -11.59
N LYS A 460 33.37 1.48 -11.03
CA LYS A 460 32.60 2.55 -10.39
C LYS A 460 31.55 3.17 -11.31
N GLU A 461 31.75 3.10 -12.63
CA GLU A 461 30.78 3.51 -13.65
C GLU A 461 29.50 2.66 -13.60
N LYS A 462 29.63 1.34 -13.41
CA LYS A 462 28.48 0.43 -13.22
C LYS A 462 27.76 0.73 -11.92
N TYR A 463 28.50 1.00 -10.84
CA TYR A 463 27.88 1.39 -9.58
C TYR A 463 27.12 2.72 -9.71
N CYS A 464 27.72 3.72 -10.36
CA CYS A 464 27.10 5.01 -10.65
C CYS A 464 25.83 4.86 -11.49
N ALA A 465 25.85 4.01 -12.51
CA ALA A 465 24.68 3.67 -13.32
C ALA A 465 23.51 3.13 -12.46
N LEU A 466 23.80 2.23 -11.52
CA LEU A 466 22.79 1.69 -10.60
C LEU A 466 22.28 2.75 -9.60
N VAL A 467 23.15 3.63 -9.10
CA VAL A 467 22.75 4.75 -8.22
C VAL A 467 21.83 5.73 -8.96
N LEU A 468 22.11 6.02 -10.23
CA LEU A 468 21.27 6.86 -11.06
C LEU A 468 19.87 6.27 -11.23
N LEU A 469 19.73 4.96 -11.40
CA LEU A 469 18.40 4.32 -11.44
C LEU A 469 17.61 4.56 -10.15
N ILE A 470 18.27 4.58 -8.98
CA ILE A 470 17.63 4.94 -7.70
C ILE A 470 17.19 6.41 -7.72
N PHE A 471 18.07 7.32 -8.11
CA PHE A 471 17.81 8.78 -8.08
C PHE A 471 16.68 9.23 -9.02
N PHE A 472 16.47 8.47 -10.08
CA PHE A 472 15.43 8.70 -11.08
C PHE A 472 14.24 7.75 -10.92
N ASN A 473 14.02 7.19 -9.73
CA ASN A 473 12.86 6.35 -9.38
C ASN A 473 12.60 5.25 -10.42
N ASN A 474 13.67 4.56 -10.83
CA ASN A 474 13.63 3.46 -11.78
C ASN A 474 13.16 3.87 -13.20
N ASN A 475 13.30 5.14 -13.58
CA ASN A 475 12.91 5.68 -14.88
C ASN A 475 14.00 6.64 -15.39
N LEU A 476 15.05 6.10 -16.01
CA LEU A 476 16.22 6.86 -16.45
C LEU A 476 16.35 6.88 -17.97
N CYS A 477 16.12 8.02 -18.60
CA CYS A 477 16.50 8.27 -19.99
C CYS A 477 17.85 8.99 -20.02
N VAL A 478 18.86 8.39 -20.66
CA VAL A 478 20.24 8.92 -20.68
C VAL A 478 20.35 10.23 -21.46
N ASN A 479 19.56 10.36 -22.52
CA ASN A 479 19.55 11.56 -23.38
C ASN A 479 19.02 12.78 -22.61
N ASP A 480 18.09 12.55 -21.69
CA ASP A 480 17.33 13.62 -21.03
C ASP A 480 18.01 14.09 -19.71
N ILE A 481 19.08 13.40 -19.28
CA ILE A 481 19.75 13.65 -17.98
C ILE A 481 20.19 15.11 -17.82
N LEU A 482 20.64 15.75 -18.91
CA LEU A 482 21.16 17.11 -18.90
C LEU A 482 20.15 18.18 -19.33
N GLU A 483 18.91 17.81 -19.66
CA GLU A 483 17.89 18.76 -20.16
C GLU A 483 17.36 19.71 -19.07
N HIS A 484 17.32 19.24 -17.82
CA HIS A 484 16.80 20.00 -16.69
C HIS A 484 17.84 20.16 -15.59
N GLU A 485 17.89 21.34 -14.97
CA GLU A 485 18.86 21.66 -13.91
C GLU A 485 18.80 20.64 -12.75
N PHE A 486 17.60 20.26 -12.33
CA PHE A 486 17.40 19.28 -11.26
C PHE A 486 17.96 17.89 -11.62
N SER A 487 17.74 17.43 -12.86
CA SER A 487 18.30 16.16 -13.36
C SER A 487 19.83 16.23 -13.49
N SER A 488 20.35 17.36 -13.97
CA SER A 488 21.79 17.61 -14.07
C SER A 488 22.48 17.60 -12.70
N ASN A 489 21.84 18.18 -11.68
CA ASN A 489 22.36 18.17 -10.32
C ASN A 489 22.37 16.77 -9.71
N LYS A 490 21.32 15.98 -9.92
CA LYS A 490 21.30 14.55 -9.53
C LYS A 490 22.46 13.78 -10.15
N PHE A 491 22.70 14.02 -11.44
CA PHE A 491 23.77 13.35 -12.17
C PHE A 491 25.16 13.72 -11.66
N LYS A 492 25.44 15.01 -11.46
CA LYS A 492 26.72 15.45 -10.88
C LYS A 492 26.91 14.88 -9.48
N HIS A 493 25.87 14.92 -8.65
CA HIS A 493 25.89 14.36 -7.31
C HIS A 493 26.18 12.86 -7.31
N SER A 494 25.55 12.08 -8.21
CA SER A 494 25.85 10.65 -8.32
C SER A 494 27.28 10.37 -8.76
N LEU A 495 27.83 11.19 -9.66
CA LEU A 495 29.24 11.09 -10.07
C LEU A 495 30.16 11.32 -8.86
N GLU A 496 29.92 12.36 -8.07
CA GLU A 496 30.69 12.68 -6.87
C GLU A 496 30.62 11.54 -5.85
N LEU A 497 29.43 11.03 -5.53
CA LEU A 497 29.23 9.91 -4.60
C LEU A 497 30.01 8.66 -5.02
N CYS A 498 30.11 8.41 -6.33
CA CYS A 498 30.78 7.24 -6.88
C CYS A 498 32.27 7.46 -7.17
N GLY A 499 32.84 8.61 -6.81
CA GLY A 499 34.25 8.93 -7.09
C GLY A 499 34.56 9.02 -8.59
N MET A 500 33.58 9.42 -9.39
CA MET A 500 33.69 9.63 -10.83
C MET A 500 34.26 11.02 -11.15
N ASN A 501 34.72 11.20 -12.39
CA ASN A 501 35.09 12.53 -12.87
C ASN A 501 33.82 13.37 -13.08
N SER A 502 33.80 14.61 -12.59
CA SER A 502 32.66 15.53 -12.77
C SER A 502 32.34 15.83 -14.24
N ASN A 503 33.30 15.62 -15.15
CA ASN A 503 33.16 15.81 -16.58
C ASN A 503 32.78 14.52 -17.34
N THR A 504 32.43 13.43 -16.63
CA THR A 504 31.95 12.21 -17.28
C THR A 504 30.69 12.50 -18.09
N ALA A 505 30.69 12.10 -19.36
CA ALA A 505 29.56 12.32 -20.25
C ALA A 505 28.43 11.30 -19.97
N PRO A 506 27.14 11.69 -20.11
CA PRO A 506 26.02 10.78 -19.87
C PRO A 506 26.04 9.50 -20.71
N PHE A 507 26.51 9.55 -21.96
CA PHE A 507 26.59 8.36 -22.82
C PHE A 507 27.49 7.27 -22.23
N THR A 508 28.53 7.64 -21.46
CA THR A 508 29.38 6.67 -20.75
C THR A 508 28.56 5.87 -19.75
N ILE A 509 27.64 6.51 -19.02
CA ILE A 509 26.71 5.80 -18.14
C ILE A 509 25.76 4.92 -18.96
N GLY A 510 25.29 5.39 -20.12
CA GLY A 510 24.48 4.60 -21.05
C GLY A 510 25.16 3.31 -21.49
N ASP A 511 26.44 3.37 -21.87
CA ASP A 511 27.22 2.18 -22.26
C ASP A 511 27.31 1.16 -21.11
N HIS A 512 27.48 1.64 -19.87
CA HIS A 512 27.53 0.79 -18.69
C HIS A 512 26.17 0.22 -18.29
N LEU A 513 25.08 0.99 -18.40
CA LEU A 513 23.72 0.48 -18.24
C LEU A 513 23.44 -0.62 -19.25
N LYS A 514 23.83 -0.41 -20.52
CA LYS A 514 23.71 -1.42 -21.57
C LYS A 514 24.49 -2.69 -21.26
N SER A 515 25.69 -2.57 -20.68
CA SER A 515 26.49 -3.73 -20.25
C SER A 515 25.87 -4.55 -19.10
N LEU A 516 24.86 -3.99 -18.43
CA LEU A 516 24.14 -4.60 -17.31
C LEU A 516 22.75 -5.14 -17.72
N GLU A 517 22.38 -4.99 -19.00
CA GLU A 517 21.10 -5.45 -19.54
C GLU A 517 20.93 -6.97 -19.40
N GLY A 518 19.72 -7.40 -19.06
CA GLY A 518 19.35 -8.82 -18.89
C GLY A 518 19.69 -9.39 -17.51
N PHE A 519 20.39 -8.65 -16.65
CA PHE A 519 20.70 -9.07 -15.29
C PHE A 519 20.30 -8.01 -14.24
N PHE A 520 20.99 -6.87 -14.21
CA PHE A 520 20.63 -5.78 -13.28
C PHE A 520 19.60 -4.82 -13.87
N VAL A 521 19.67 -4.63 -15.19
CA VAL A 521 18.98 -3.57 -15.91
C VAL A 521 18.17 -4.17 -17.05
N LYS A 522 17.08 -3.51 -17.42
CA LYS A 522 16.37 -3.70 -18.69
C LYS A 522 16.10 -2.34 -19.32
N ARG A 523 15.86 -2.34 -20.62
CA ARG A 523 15.59 -1.14 -21.40
C ARG A 523 14.28 -1.31 -22.17
N ILE A 524 13.44 -0.28 -22.17
CA ILE A 524 12.21 -0.19 -22.97
C ILE A 524 12.25 1.18 -23.66
N GLY A 525 12.25 1.22 -25.00
CA GLY A 525 12.58 2.43 -25.74
C GLY A 525 13.94 2.98 -25.35
N ASP A 526 14.00 4.25 -24.96
CA ASP A 526 15.21 4.93 -24.48
C ASP A 526 15.32 4.99 -22.95
N THR A 527 14.41 4.32 -22.24
CA THR A 527 14.35 4.32 -20.78
C THR A 527 14.98 3.07 -20.19
N TYR A 528 15.92 3.27 -19.27
CA TYR A 528 16.52 2.24 -18.44
C TYR A 528 15.79 2.08 -17.11
N MET A 529 15.64 0.82 -16.71
CA MET A 529 15.01 0.41 -15.46
C MET A 529 15.79 -0.77 -14.87
N PHE A 530 15.72 -0.99 -13.56
CA PHE A 530 16.07 -2.26 -12.94
C PHE A 530 15.29 -3.40 -13.60
N TYR A 531 15.99 -4.52 -13.78
CA TYR A 531 15.43 -5.71 -14.42
C TYR A 531 14.16 -6.19 -13.70
N HIS A 532 14.22 -6.24 -12.37
CA HIS A 532 13.13 -6.65 -11.50
C HIS A 532 13.24 -5.97 -10.12
N ASP A 533 12.12 -5.82 -9.42
CA ASP A 533 12.04 -5.12 -8.13
C ASP A 533 12.94 -5.75 -7.05
N PHE A 534 13.13 -7.07 -7.08
CA PHE A 534 14.14 -7.76 -6.25
C PHE A 534 15.53 -7.15 -6.38
N VAL A 535 15.97 -6.90 -7.62
CA VAL A 535 17.28 -6.31 -7.91
C VAL A 535 17.33 -4.88 -7.39
N MET A 536 16.29 -4.09 -7.68
CA MET A 536 16.16 -2.72 -7.17
C MET A 536 16.23 -2.67 -5.64
N GLU A 537 15.52 -3.56 -4.94
CA GLU A 537 15.49 -3.62 -3.48
C GLU A 537 16.89 -3.91 -2.91
N VAL A 538 17.60 -4.91 -3.45
CA VAL A 538 18.97 -5.24 -3.00
C VAL A 538 19.94 -4.10 -3.31
N THR A 539 19.86 -3.50 -4.50
CA THR A 539 20.70 -2.34 -4.87
C THR A 539 20.44 -1.14 -3.97
N THR A 540 19.18 -0.81 -3.71
CA THR A 540 18.82 0.32 -2.85
C THR A 540 19.22 0.06 -1.39
N PHE A 541 19.15 -1.20 -0.93
CA PHE A 541 19.67 -1.61 0.37
C PHE A 541 21.18 -1.38 0.50
N VAL A 542 21.95 -1.87 -0.49
CA VAL A 542 23.41 -1.72 -0.53
C VAL A 542 23.80 -0.23 -0.58
N PHE A 543 23.15 0.55 -1.44
CA PHE A 543 23.35 1.99 -1.54
C PHE A 543 23.02 2.70 -0.22
N GLY A 544 21.86 2.42 0.37
CA GLY A 544 21.39 3.13 1.56
C GLY A 544 22.11 2.76 2.86
N THR A 545 22.79 1.62 2.88
CA THR A 545 23.69 1.25 3.99
C THR A 545 24.93 2.14 4.00
N ASP A 546 25.44 2.51 2.81
CA ASP A 546 26.63 3.35 2.65
C ASP A 546 26.32 4.84 2.71
N TYR A 547 25.21 5.24 2.09
CA TYR A 547 24.82 6.64 1.92
C TYR A 547 23.42 6.90 2.51
N PRO A 548 23.23 6.82 3.84
CA PRO A 548 21.90 6.94 4.45
C PRO A 548 21.22 8.29 4.21
N VAL A 549 22.00 9.38 4.11
CA VAL A 549 21.47 10.72 3.82
C VAL A 549 20.92 10.78 2.40
N ASP A 550 21.69 10.27 1.44
CA ASP A 550 21.29 10.26 0.02
C ASP A 550 20.14 9.31 -0.24
N LEU A 551 20.09 8.17 0.46
CA LEU A 551 18.93 7.29 0.47
C LEU A 551 17.67 8.07 0.88
N VAL A 552 17.70 8.80 2.00
CA VAL A 552 16.55 9.59 2.46
C VAL A 552 16.17 10.67 1.43
N ASN A 553 17.15 11.29 0.79
CA ASN A 553 16.91 12.39 -0.16
C ASN A 553 16.44 11.95 -1.53
N TYR A 554 16.76 10.74 -1.98
CA TYR A 554 16.54 10.35 -3.38
C TYR A 554 15.75 9.06 -3.56
N ALA A 555 15.69 8.17 -2.57
CA ALA A 555 14.90 6.96 -2.71
C ALA A 555 13.40 7.28 -2.80
N ASP A 556 12.68 6.39 -3.48
CA ASP A 556 11.24 6.45 -3.57
C ASP A 556 10.59 6.51 -2.17
N ILE A 557 9.58 7.38 -1.98
CA ILE A 557 8.92 7.53 -0.68
C ILE A 557 8.24 6.24 -0.22
N GLY A 558 7.75 5.42 -1.15
CA GLY A 558 7.22 4.10 -0.87
C GLY A 558 8.31 3.14 -0.37
N PHE A 559 9.51 3.19 -0.97
CA PHE A 559 10.65 2.42 -0.48
C PHE A 559 11.00 2.83 0.95
N LEU A 560 11.10 4.12 1.24
CA LEU A 560 11.36 4.63 2.60
C LEU A 560 10.31 4.12 3.61
N ARG A 561 9.03 4.17 3.27
CA ARG A 561 7.95 3.65 4.12
C ARG A 561 8.12 2.16 4.44
N ARG A 562 8.45 1.35 3.43
CA ARG A 562 8.52 -0.11 3.58
C ARG A 562 9.82 -0.55 4.24
N LYS A 563 10.95 -0.14 3.69
CA LYS A 563 12.28 -0.71 3.97
C LYS A 563 13.11 0.12 4.94
N VAL A 564 12.75 1.37 5.22
CA VAL A 564 13.46 2.17 6.22
C VAL A 564 12.72 2.13 7.56
N LYS A 565 13.49 1.90 8.63
CA LYS A 565 13.03 1.94 10.02
C LYS A 565 14.06 2.72 10.86
N LEU A 566 13.65 3.16 12.04
CA LEU A 566 14.57 3.70 13.05
C LEU A 566 15.01 2.56 13.97
N GLU A 567 16.26 2.58 14.43
CA GLU A 567 16.87 1.54 15.30
C GLU A 567 16.03 1.21 16.55
N THR A 568 15.14 2.10 17.00
CA THR A 568 14.23 1.84 18.14
C THR A 568 13.13 0.81 17.84
N CYS A 569 13.00 0.32 16.60
CA CYS A 569 11.96 -0.60 16.15
C CYS A 569 12.52 -2.01 15.86
N PHE A 570 12.82 -2.80 16.89
CA PHE A 570 13.33 -4.16 16.72
C PHE A 570 12.22 -5.18 16.47
N VAL A 571 11.89 -5.39 15.19
CA VAL A 571 11.32 -6.67 14.72
C VAL A 571 12.10 -7.04 13.45
N GLN A 572 13.20 -7.76 13.60
CA GLN A 572 14.01 -8.24 12.47
C GLN A 572 13.36 -9.47 11.85
N ASN A 573 12.57 -9.27 10.79
CA ASN A 573 12.08 -10.37 9.94
C ASN A 573 12.45 -10.20 8.45
N ASP A 574 12.86 -9.02 7.98
CA ASP A 574 13.21 -8.76 6.57
C ASP A 574 14.71 -8.41 6.42
N PRO A 575 15.50 -9.23 5.67
CA PRO A 575 16.94 -9.04 5.49
C PRO A 575 17.33 -7.79 4.68
N LEU A 576 16.37 -7.10 4.06
CA LEU A 576 16.57 -5.87 3.29
C LEU A 576 15.99 -4.62 3.99
N THR A 577 15.72 -4.69 5.29
CA THR A 577 15.33 -3.50 6.08
C THR A 577 16.57 -2.69 6.48
N ILE A 578 16.55 -1.39 6.16
CA ILE A 578 17.58 -0.41 6.53
C ILE A 578 17.18 0.25 7.84
N TYR A 579 18.03 0.11 8.86
CA TYR A 579 17.84 0.77 10.15
C TYR A 579 18.67 2.04 10.21
N LEU A 580 17.99 3.18 10.33
CA LEU A 580 18.63 4.47 10.52
C LEU A 580 18.80 4.75 12.00
N SER A 581 20.02 5.15 12.37
CA SER A 581 20.31 5.66 13.70
C SER A 581 19.65 7.01 13.94
N ASN A 582 19.66 7.43 15.21
CA ASN A 582 19.07 8.71 15.61
C ASN A 582 19.67 9.93 14.89
N ASN A 583 20.89 9.81 14.34
CA ASN A 583 21.57 10.91 13.66
C ASN A 583 20.88 11.34 12.36
N TYR A 584 20.11 10.44 11.73
CA TYR A 584 19.43 10.69 10.46
C TYR A 584 17.97 11.11 10.62
N ILE A 585 17.47 11.24 11.86
CA ILE A 585 16.08 11.59 12.14
C ILE A 585 15.70 12.96 11.59
N LEU A 586 16.62 13.94 11.66
CA LEU A 586 16.36 15.27 11.12
C LEU A 586 16.16 15.22 9.60
N ASN A 587 17.06 14.53 8.88
CA ASN A 587 16.96 14.36 7.43
C ASN A 587 15.66 13.64 7.05
N LEU A 588 15.35 12.53 7.72
CA LEU A 588 14.13 11.75 7.47
C LEU A 588 12.88 12.57 7.79
N GLY A 589 12.85 13.27 8.92
CA GLY A 589 11.73 14.12 9.32
C GLY A 589 11.48 15.22 8.30
N ASN A 590 12.53 15.93 7.86
CA ASN A 590 12.42 16.98 6.85
C ASN A 590 11.95 16.43 5.50
N ARG A 591 12.47 15.27 5.08
CA ARG A 591 12.01 14.61 3.85
C ARG A 591 10.52 14.27 3.92
N LEU A 592 10.09 13.59 4.98
CA LEU A 592 8.70 13.21 5.16
C LEU A 592 7.79 14.45 5.25
N PHE A 593 8.24 15.51 5.91
CA PHE A 593 7.50 16.77 5.99
C PHE A 593 7.36 17.47 4.65
N SER A 594 8.38 17.42 3.79
CA SER A 594 8.27 17.92 2.42
C SER A 594 7.25 17.12 1.61
N ASP A 595 7.38 15.79 1.64
CA ASP A 595 6.59 14.88 0.79
C ASP A 595 5.12 14.80 1.21
N ILE A 596 4.76 15.17 2.45
CA ILE A 596 3.36 15.19 2.91
C ILE A 596 2.49 16.16 2.07
N PHE A 597 3.11 17.15 1.42
CA PHE A 597 2.40 18.10 0.56
C PHE A 597 2.37 17.68 -0.92
N GLY A 598 3.02 16.57 -1.26
CA GLY A 598 3.06 15.98 -2.60
C GLY A 598 1.88 15.06 -2.91
N GLU A 599 1.94 14.42 -4.08
CA GLU A 599 0.88 13.51 -4.57
C GLU A 599 0.85 12.19 -3.81
N ARG A 600 1.99 11.73 -3.31
CA ARG A 600 2.15 10.47 -2.56
C ARG A 600 2.06 10.66 -1.03
N LEU A 601 1.18 11.57 -0.60
CA LEU A 601 0.88 11.86 0.82
C LEU A 601 0.69 10.58 1.66
N LEU A 602 0.03 9.57 1.13
CA LEU A 602 -0.33 8.37 1.88
C LEU A 602 0.88 7.50 2.22
N ASP A 603 1.91 7.47 1.36
CA ASP A 603 3.16 6.79 1.70
C ASP A 603 3.90 7.49 2.83
N VAL A 604 3.73 8.80 2.97
CA VAL A 604 4.25 9.55 4.11
C VAL A 604 3.44 9.23 5.36
N VAL A 605 2.11 9.38 5.33
CA VAL A 605 1.25 9.20 6.51
C VAL A 605 1.31 7.79 7.07
N LEU A 606 1.45 6.79 6.19
CA LEU A 606 1.57 5.37 6.57
C LEU A 606 3.02 4.96 6.87
N ASN A 607 3.98 5.89 6.85
CA ASN A 607 5.36 5.61 7.20
C ASN A 607 5.49 5.32 8.70
N PRO A 608 5.95 4.11 9.11
CA PRO A 608 6.07 3.76 10.53
C PRO A 608 6.98 4.71 11.33
N CYS A 609 7.94 5.37 10.68
CA CYS A 609 8.84 6.31 11.32
C CYS A 609 8.14 7.57 11.83
N LEU A 610 6.96 7.94 11.29
CA LEU A 610 6.17 9.06 11.83
C LEU A 610 5.65 8.81 13.24
N ARG A 611 5.66 7.58 13.73
CA ARG A 611 5.29 7.25 15.12
C ARG A 611 6.40 7.56 16.11
N ASN A 612 7.62 7.82 15.63
CA ASN A 612 8.74 8.13 16.49
C ASN A 612 8.65 9.58 17.00
N LYS A 613 8.75 9.75 18.33
CA LYS A 613 8.65 11.06 18.99
C LYS A 613 9.61 12.11 18.43
N LYS A 614 10.83 11.73 18.05
CA LYS A 614 11.82 12.68 17.52
C LYS A 614 11.48 13.13 16.10
N VAL A 615 10.92 12.24 15.28
CA VAL A 615 10.40 12.61 13.94
C VAL A 615 9.23 13.59 14.08
N ILE A 616 8.35 13.34 15.06
CA ILE A 616 7.24 14.22 15.41
C ILE A 616 7.73 15.61 15.84
N GLU A 617 8.80 15.68 16.63
CA GLU A 617 9.42 16.94 17.05
C GLU A 617 9.95 17.72 15.85
N VAL A 618 10.54 17.06 14.85
CA VAL A 618 10.96 17.70 13.59
C VAL A 618 9.76 18.32 12.87
N PHE A 619 8.67 17.58 12.69
CA PHE A 619 7.45 18.11 12.09
C PHE A 619 6.88 19.29 12.85
N THR A 620 6.87 19.22 14.19
CA THR A 620 6.38 20.30 15.04
C THR A 620 7.19 21.57 14.83
N LYS A 621 8.53 21.43 14.80
CA LYS A 621 9.43 22.54 14.53
C LYS A 621 9.22 23.13 13.14
N GLU A 622 9.13 22.31 12.12
CA GLU A 622 8.88 22.76 10.74
C GLU A 622 7.54 23.49 10.59
N ILE A 623 6.50 23.09 11.32
CA ILE A 623 5.21 23.80 11.36
C ILE A 623 5.32 25.12 12.13
N ASP A 624 6.05 25.14 13.24
CA ASP A 624 6.27 26.36 14.02
C ASP A 624 7.07 27.40 13.23
N ASP A 625 8.06 26.96 12.45
CA ASP A 625 8.88 27.80 11.56
C ASP A 625 8.08 28.24 10.32
N HIS A 626 7.08 27.45 9.90
CA HIS A 626 6.25 27.69 8.70
C HIS A 626 4.73 27.54 9.00
N PRO A 627 4.13 28.45 9.79
CA PRO A 627 2.74 28.31 10.25
C PRO A 627 1.70 28.31 9.11
N GLU A 628 2.05 28.82 7.93
CA GLU A 628 1.25 28.73 6.71
C GLU A 628 1.04 27.29 6.23
N LYS A 629 2.02 26.39 6.44
CA LYS A 629 1.92 24.98 6.05
C LYS A 629 0.83 24.24 6.85
N LEU A 630 0.52 24.69 8.06
CA LEU A 630 -0.61 24.17 8.85
C LEU A 630 -1.95 24.37 8.13
N LYS A 631 -2.13 25.53 7.46
CA LYS A 631 -3.32 25.79 6.65
C LYS A 631 -3.36 24.87 5.44
N MET A 632 -2.22 24.65 4.78
CA MET A 632 -2.11 23.71 3.65
C MET A 632 -2.45 22.27 4.04
N LEU A 633 -2.13 21.83 5.25
CA LEU A 633 -2.55 20.51 5.76
C LEU A 633 -4.07 20.46 5.97
N ALA A 634 -4.68 21.55 6.45
CA ALA A 634 -6.11 21.66 6.69
C ALA A 634 -6.95 21.92 5.42
N GLU A 635 -6.34 22.43 4.36
CA GLU A 635 -6.99 22.72 3.09
C GLU A 635 -7.43 21.44 2.37
N ARG A 636 -8.71 21.32 2.04
CA ARG A 636 -9.18 20.30 1.09
C ARG A 636 -8.59 20.63 -0.28
N LYS A 637 -7.72 19.77 -0.77
CA LYS A 637 -7.14 19.89 -2.11
C LYS A 637 -7.85 18.89 -3.01
N GLU A 638 -8.48 19.36 -4.08
CA GLU A 638 -8.78 18.49 -5.22
C GLU A 638 -7.44 18.12 -5.86
N LEU A 639 -7.10 16.83 -5.87
CA LEU A 639 -5.91 16.34 -6.58
C LEU A 639 -6.12 16.61 -8.07
N LYS A 640 -5.39 17.58 -8.62
CA LYS A 640 -5.39 17.89 -10.05
C LYS A 640 -4.54 16.84 -10.76
N ILE A 641 -5.20 15.87 -11.38
CA ILE A 641 -4.59 15.00 -12.37
C ILE A 641 -4.81 15.69 -13.73
N GLU A 642 -3.75 16.13 -14.39
CA GLU A 642 -3.77 16.63 -15.77
C GLU A 642 -4.11 15.43 -16.70
N GLN A 643 -4.97 15.45 -17.73
CA GLN A 643 -5.58 16.49 -18.56
C GLN A 643 -7.05 16.17 -18.95
N GLN A 644 -7.80 17.25 -19.17
CA GLN A 644 -8.99 17.46 -20.04
C GLN A 644 -10.37 16.80 -19.74
N GLN A 645 -11.24 17.67 -19.23
CA GLN A 645 -12.64 17.90 -19.64
C GLN A 645 -13.67 16.77 -19.47
N ALA A 646 -13.83 16.32 -18.23
CA ALA A 646 -15.14 16.16 -17.58
C ALA A 646 -14.87 15.95 -16.07
N TYR A 647 -15.89 16.02 -15.23
CA TYR A 647 -15.85 15.76 -13.78
C TYR A 647 -15.51 16.95 -12.88
N LYS A 648 -16.49 17.86 -12.85
CA LYS A 648 -16.69 18.88 -11.81
C LYS A 648 -17.12 18.32 -10.44
N ASN A 649 -16.80 17.07 -10.08
CA ASN A 649 -17.27 16.46 -8.82
C ASN A 649 -16.33 15.34 -8.34
N LEU A 650 -15.11 15.67 -7.90
CA LEU A 650 -14.29 14.75 -7.11
C LEU A 650 -14.00 15.36 -5.73
N LEU A 651 -15.00 15.27 -4.86
CA LEU A 651 -14.91 15.68 -3.47
C LEU A 651 -14.27 14.55 -2.63
N LEU A 652 -12.98 14.28 -2.88
CA LEU A 652 -12.14 13.57 -1.92
C LEU A 652 -11.44 14.62 -1.06
N SER A 653 -12.06 14.94 0.08
CA SER A 653 -11.37 15.71 1.11
C SER A 653 -10.16 14.93 1.61
N LYS A 654 -9.09 15.64 2.02
CA LYS A 654 -7.96 15.17 2.85
C LYS A 654 -8.39 14.62 4.24
N LEU A 655 -9.50 13.91 4.29
CA LEU A 655 -10.27 13.53 5.46
C LEU A 655 -10.79 12.11 5.24
N ALA A 656 -9.87 11.14 5.25
CA ALA A 656 -10.19 9.88 5.89
C ALA A 656 -9.79 9.96 7.37
N PHE A 657 -10.28 10.99 8.09
CA PHE A 657 -10.18 11.08 9.55
C PHE A 657 -11.35 11.91 10.08
N PRO A 658 -12.50 11.28 10.43
CA PRO A 658 -13.62 11.95 11.10
C PRO A 658 -13.22 12.74 12.36
N ALA A 659 -12.08 12.40 12.98
CA ALA A 659 -11.51 13.12 14.11
C ALA A 659 -10.98 14.54 13.77
N PHE A 660 -10.56 14.78 12.52
CA PHE A 660 -9.91 16.03 12.11
C PHE A 660 -10.91 17.16 11.87
N VAL A 661 -12.12 16.87 11.35
CA VAL A 661 -13.19 17.88 11.14
C VAL A 661 -13.75 18.38 12.47
N HIS A 662 -14.01 17.46 13.41
CA HIS A 662 -14.62 17.81 14.69
C HIS A 662 -13.69 18.66 15.58
N GLN A 663 -12.36 18.53 15.44
CA GLN A 663 -11.39 19.38 16.13
C GLN A 663 -11.16 20.73 15.43
N LEU A 664 -11.25 20.80 14.10
CA LEU A 664 -11.17 22.06 13.34
C LEU A 664 -12.43 22.94 13.49
N GLU A 665 -13.62 22.36 13.59
CA GLU A 665 -14.85 23.10 13.87
C GLU A 665 -14.84 23.72 15.28
N ASN A 666 -14.29 23.00 16.27
CA ASN A 666 -14.04 23.54 17.61
C ASN A 666 -12.99 24.67 17.63
N PHE A 667 -12.04 24.66 16.68
CA PHE A 667 -11.04 25.72 16.52
C PHE A 667 -11.64 26.99 15.88
N LYS A 668 -12.55 26.85 14.91
CA LYS A 668 -13.32 27.97 14.33
C LYS A 668 -14.29 28.57 15.35
N ALA A 669 -14.98 27.74 16.13
CA ALA A 669 -15.89 28.22 17.17
C ALA A 669 -15.18 29.05 18.25
N ARG A 670 -13.95 28.67 18.65
CA ARG A 670 -13.20 29.42 19.69
C ARG A 670 -12.54 30.72 19.23
N LYS A 671 -12.36 30.93 17.92
CA LYS A 671 -11.82 32.19 17.38
C LYS A 671 -12.89 33.28 17.17
N VAL A 672 -14.17 32.90 17.07
CA VAL A 672 -15.29 33.87 16.98
C VAL A 672 -15.62 34.48 18.34
N TYR A 673 -15.28 33.80 19.45
CA TYR A 673 -15.48 34.31 20.81
C TYR A 673 -14.30 35.14 21.36
N THR A 674 -13.25 35.39 20.58
CA THR A 674 -12.07 36.19 21.02
C THR A 674 -11.85 37.48 20.22
N THR A 675 -12.79 37.87 19.36
CA THR A 675 -12.81 39.19 18.72
C THR A 675 -13.96 40.09 19.20
N ASN A 676 -14.69 39.69 20.25
CA ASN A 676 -15.79 40.48 20.85
C ASN A 676 -15.76 40.49 22.38
N THR A 677 -14.56 40.60 22.97
CA THR A 677 -14.33 41.12 24.34
C THR A 677 -12.94 41.70 24.42
#